data_AF-A0A7S3FG78-F1
#
_entry.id   AF-A0A7S3FG78-F1
#
_cell.length_a   1.000
_cell.length_b   1.000
_cell.length_c   1.000
_cell.angle_alpha   90.00
_cell.angle_beta   90.00
_cell.angle_gamma   90.00
#
_symmetry.space_group_name_H-M   'P 1'
#
loop_
_entity.id
_entity.type
_entity.pdbx_description
1 polymer ?
#
loop_
_entity_poly.entity_id
_entity_poly.type
_entity_poly.pdbx_seq_one_letter_code
_entity_poly.pdbx_strand_id
1 'polypeptide(L)'
;MCALFEVLCSYHGMLAWHLRAVSKAPPATDPVAENAASEAEAEAAAAAAAAAAHERDTCAVIAAALKRGRRTVWDLAARRVAALLSSDSLATSGSESYMQVVEWTSSFIAAGEAFCGSEAGALRQRLQHQTLKYFGAQHKRSMGVLKDMLNKEAWQPLPVEALEAYHRSARAQVPASAERLKAATTVKQGDFEVFVSEGVERLFSSASAGGSSNGGAQDGDVSGGSAPTTPAASGGGAVAEQDSKQAPGSDAAADKAGQDAPTLTAAALRIGTSWKRYAELMELLPPIAPQIFRGASEMYELYMLSIFQLFGKREALAMELSANTSDAQAMLTPRLRTALLRIAKERGINVTHWRPVRRAAEDNGGSAAAAEAAVAPPVAEKKSSGGMMSKLGARFDKLSDKLSARTPPKLSRTASASSSGGGGGGAHAVALPRMQTALEARQGQPVSPGAPPTPEAIADASARSRMEAILSSGNMYGLKESSIATESLAWVAGEVKGMRQRLVAQLPPGDGKAAGQFFSRTVEAADDLREHVLKSVSRLLLNSAAFAHALAGARFDAREVGDRHSAYVDVILNSFRQFSTKVSVAGVTGGVANVMFDDAIAATAEALVQGFAQHRKCTNEGRALMSLDLQTLSAGLRELRHGELPPNLDLVAEYIRAFYLPQEDVLGWAARHPEYTITQVVALIKSAADSQGWKRKDRNAIIERVEAGDLI
;
A
#
# COMPACT_ATOMS: atom_id res chain seq x y z
N MET A 1 -18.90 -26.97 22.26
CA MET A 1 -17.61 -27.50 22.79
C MET A 1 -17.66 -27.64 24.30
N CYS A 2 -18.22 -26.67 25.06
CA CYS A 2 -18.41 -26.73 26.52
C CYS A 2 -18.96 -28.08 27.02
N ALA A 3 -20.10 -28.53 26.51
CA ALA A 3 -20.69 -29.82 26.90
C ALA A 3 -19.77 -31.02 26.63
N LEU A 4 -18.94 -30.99 25.57
CA LEU A 4 -17.98 -32.07 25.31
C LEU A 4 -16.81 -32.01 26.30
N PHE A 5 -16.36 -30.82 26.67
CA PHE A 5 -15.32 -30.64 27.68
C PHE A 5 -15.81 -31.09 29.06
N GLU A 6 -17.04 -30.77 29.46
CA GLU A 6 -17.67 -31.26 30.70
C GLU A 6 -17.72 -32.80 30.76
N VAL A 7 -17.99 -33.46 29.62
CA VAL A 7 -17.91 -34.92 29.54
C VAL A 7 -16.49 -35.42 29.80
N LEU A 8 -15.46 -34.73 29.30
CA LEU A 8 -14.06 -35.07 29.61
C LEU A 8 -13.75 -34.86 31.10
N CYS A 9 -14.21 -33.75 31.69
CA CYS A 9 -14.05 -33.45 33.11
C CYS A 9 -14.74 -34.51 34.00
N SER A 10 -15.98 -34.89 33.67
CA SER A 10 -16.72 -35.93 34.39
C SER A 10 -15.99 -37.28 34.30
N TYR A 11 -15.51 -37.65 33.10
CA TYR A 11 -14.75 -38.88 32.90
C TYR A 11 -13.44 -38.88 33.69
N HIS A 12 -12.72 -37.76 33.68
CA HIS A 12 -11.50 -37.58 34.47
C HIS A 12 -11.77 -37.66 35.98
N GLY A 13 -12.86 -37.03 36.45
CA GLY A 13 -13.29 -37.10 37.84
C GLY A 13 -13.62 -38.53 38.29
N MET A 14 -14.33 -39.31 37.46
CA MET A 14 -14.60 -40.73 37.73
C MET A 14 -13.29 -41.52 37.85
N LEU A 15 -12.32 -41.29 36.95
CA LEU A 15 -11.03 -41.95 37.03
C LEU A 15 -10.25 -41.56 38.29
N ALA A 16 -10.19 -40.26 38.61
CA ALA A 16 -9.50 -39.74 39.78
C ALA A 16 -10.09 -40.31 41.08
N TRP A 17 -11.43 -40.44 41.17
CA TRP A 17 -12.10 -41.05 42.31
C TRP A 17 -11.66 -42.51 42.53
N HIS A 18 -11.69 -43.33 41.47
CA HIS A 18 -11.26 -44.74 41.57
C HIS A 18 -9.77 -44.86 41.91
N LEU A 19 -8.91 -43.98 41.38
CA LEU A 19 -7.48 -43.97 41.73
C LEU A 19 -7.25 -43.60 43.20
N ARG A 20 -8.01 -42.63 43.72
CA ARG A 20 -7.96 -42.26 45.15
C ARG A 20 -8.45 -43.39 46.04
N ALA A 21 -9.52 -44.09 45.65
CA ALA A 21 -10.03 -45.26 46.36
C ALA A 21 -8.97 -46.37 46.44
N VAL A 22 -8.26 -46.64 45.32
CA VAL A 22 -7.14 -47.60 45.28
C VAL A 22 -5.97 -47.18 46.17
N SER A 23 -5.66 -45.87 46.27
CA SER A 23 -4.57 -45.37 47.12
C SER A 23 -4.91 -45.29 48.62
N LYS A 24 -6.20 -45.15 48.96
CA LYS A 24 -6.66 -44.99 50.35
C LYS A 24 -6.81 -46.33 51.09
N ALA A 25 -6.93 -47.43 50.37
CA ALA A 25 -7.00 -48.76 50.96
C ALA A 25 -5.63 -49.18 51.56
N PRO A 26 -5.57 -49.71 52.80
CA PRO A 26 -4.33 -50.21 53.39
C PRO A 26 -3.77 -51.41 52.58
N PRO A 27 -2.44 -51.61 52.54
CA PRO A 27 -1.84 -52.78 51.91
C PRO A 27 -2.23 -54.05 52.70
N ALA A 28 -2.43 -55.16 52.00
CA ALA A 28 -2.87 -56.44 52.58
C ALA A 28 -1.84 -57.11 53.55
N THR A 29 -0.78 -56.40 53.95
CA THR A 29 0.38 -56.95 54.66
C THR A 29 0.52 -56.50 56.10
N ASP A 30 -0.30 -55.56 56.60
CA ASP A 30 -0.23 -55.20 58.01
C ASP A 30 -1.07 -56.19 58.82
N PRO A 31 -0.45 -57.01 59.70
CA PRO A 31 -1.20 -57.91 60.54
C PRO A 31 -2.01 -57.07 61.54
N VAL A 32 -3.33 -57.04 61.38
CA VAL A 32 -4.27 -56.48 62.38
C VAL A 32 -4.27 -57.29 63.69
N ALA A 33 -3.41 -58.31 63.80
CA ALA A 33 -3.40 -59.30 64.87
C ALA A 33 -2.80 -58.81 66.21
N GLU A 34 -2.13 -57.66 66.29
CA GLU A 34 -1.46 -57.26 67.55
C GLU A 34 -2.40 -56.71 68.65
N ASN A 35 -3.69 -56.46 68.38
CA ASN A 35 -4.62 -55.85 69.35
C ASN A 35 -6.05 -56.46 69.40
N ALA A 36 -6.26 -57.70 68.92
CA ALA A 36 -7.57 -58.35 69.01
C ALA A 36 -7.79 -58.98 70.41
N ALA A 37 -8.85 -58.59 71.12
CA ALA A 37 -9.13 -59.10 72.47
C ALA A 37 -9.90 -60.44 72.45
N SER A 38 -10.37 -60.90 71.29
CA SER A 38 -11.04 -62.20 71.09
C SER A 38 -10.88 -62.77 69.66
N GLU A 39 -11.02 -64.10 69.49
CA GLU A 39 -11.01 -64.77 68.18
C GLU A 39 -12.08 -64.23 67.22
N ALA A 40 -13.25 -63.84 67.74
CA ALA A 40 -14.35 -63.26 66.95
C ALA A 40 -14.03 -61.86 66.41
N GLU A 41 -13.28 -61.05 67.17
CA GLU A 41 -12.80 -59.74 66.70
C GLU A 41 -11.72 -59.86 65.63
N ALA A 42 -10.84 -60.86 65.74
CA ALA A 42 -9.83 -61.15 64.72
C ALA A 42 -10.47 -61.65 63.41
N GLU A 43 -11.50 -62.49 63.48
CA GLU A 43 -12.25 -62.98 62.32
C GLU A 43 -13.05 -61.86 61.64
N ALA A 44 -13.70 -60.98 62.41
CA ALA A 44 -14.40 -59.81 61.89
C ALA A 44 -13.43 -58.79 61.23
N ALA A 45 -12.25 -58.57 61.82
CA ALA A 45 -11.20 -57.73 61.25
C ALA A 45 -10.63 -58.31 59.95
N ALA A 46 -10.42 -59.63 59.88
CA ALA A 46 -9.99 -60.33 58.67
C ALA A 46 -11.04 -60.26 57.55
N ALA A 47 -12.33 -60.42 57.89
CA ALA A 47 -13.43 -60.28 56.94
C ALA A 47 -13.56 -58.84 56.40
N ALA A 48 -13.39 -57.82 57.27
CA ALA A 48 -13.37 -56.42 56.86
C ALA A 48 -12.16 -56.08 55.96
N ALA A 49 -10.98 -56.63 56.27
CA ALA A 49 -9.78 -56.48 55.44
C ALA A 49 -9.95 -57.15 54.07
N ALA A 50 -10.56 -58.33 54.01
CA ALA A 50 -10.87 -59.03 52.76
C ALA A 50 -11.90 -58.26 51.90
N ALA A 51 -12.93 -57.69 52.51
CA ALA A 51 -13.90 -56.84 51.82
C ALA A 51 -13.26 -55.55 51.26
N ALA A 52 -12.39 -54.90 52.04
CA ALA A 52 -11.64 -53.72 51.61
C ALA A 52 -10.64 -54.04 50.46
N ALA A 53 -10.01 -55.22 50.50
CA ALA A 53 -9.15 -55.69 49.41
C ALA A 53 -9.95 -55.96 48.12
N HIS A 54 -11.13 -56.59 48.23
CA HIS A 54 -12.02 -56.81 47.10
C HIS A 54 -12.52 -55.50 46.45
N GLU A 55 -12.87 -54.51 47.27
CA GLU A 55 -13.26 -53.17 46.81
C GLU A 55 -12.08 -52.45 46.11
N ARG A 56 -10.87 -52.56 46.65
CA ARG A 56 -9.63 -52.04 46.05
C ARG A 56 -9.37 -52.67 44.69
N ASP A 57 -9.45 -53.99 44.58
CA ASP A 57 -9.21 -54.73 43.33
C ASP A 57 -10.25 -54.37 42.27
N THR A 58 -11.52 -54.27 42.67
CA THR A 58 -12.61 -53.81 41.79
C THR A 58 -12.35 -52.39 41.29
N CYS A 59 -11.98 -51.47 42.18
CA CYS A 59 -11.63 -50.10 41.83
C CYS A 59 -10.40 -50.03 40.91
N ALA A 60 -9.41 -50.90 41.11
CA ALA A 60 -8.21 -50.98 40.27
C ALA A 60 -8.55 -51.45 38.85
N VAL A 61 -9.42 -52.45 38.70
CA VAL A 61 -9.92 -52.93 37.41
C VAL A 61 -10.69 -51.82 36.67
N ILE A 62 -11.59 -51.12 37.36
CA ILE A 62 -12.35 -50.01 36.79
C ILE A 62 -11.44 -48.85 36.40
N ALA A 63 -10.49 -48.46 37.26
CA ALA A 63 -9.51 -47.41 36.94
C ALA A 63 -8.65 -47.78 35.72
N ALA A 64 -8.25 -49.04 35.59
CA ALA A 64 -7.52 -49.52 34.42
C ALA A 64 -8.38 -49.47 33.14
N ALA A 65 -9.66 -49.86 33.22
CA ALA A 65 -10.60 -49.75 32.10
C ALA A 65 -10.82 -48.28 31.69
N LEU A 66 -11.05 -47.39 32.66
CA LEU A 66 -11.24 -45.96 32.42
C LEU A 66 -9.98 -45.33 31.79
N LYS A 67 -8.78 -45.68 32.27
CA LYS A 67 -7.52 -45.22 31.67
C LYS A 67 -7.41 -45.61 30.20
N ARG A 68 -7.75 -46.85 29.84
CA ARG A 68 -7.75 -47.34 28.45
C ARG A 68 -8.81 -46.65 27.59
N GLY A 69 -9.98 -46.34 28.17
CA GLY A 69 -11.10 -45.72 27.45
C GLY A 69 -10.94 -44.23 27.13
N ARG A 70 -9.97 -43.52 27.74
CA ARG A 70 -9.76 -42.07 27.51
C ARG A 70 -9.62 -41.71 26.03
N ARG A 71 -8.89 -42.52 25.26
CA ARG A 71 -8.72 -42.29 23.82
C ARG A 71 -10.03 -42.41 23.06
N THR A 72 -10.84 -43.42 23.36
CA THR A 72 -12.15 -43.63 22.71
C THR A 72 -13.11 -42.46 22.96
N VAL A 73 -13.15 -41.96 24.20
CA VAL A 73 -13.97 -40.80 24.58
C VAL A 73 -13.51 -39.55 23.86
N TRP A 74 -12.19 -39.31 23.84
CA TRP A 74 -11.59 -38.21 23.08
C TRP A 74 -11.93 -38.30 21.59
N ASP A 75 -11.73 -39.45 20.96
CA ASP A 75 -11.98 -39.64 19.52
C ASP A 75 -13.45 -39.40 19.14
N LEU A 76 -14.40 -39.74 20.02
CA LEU A 76 -15.81 -39.42 19.80
C LEU A 76 -16.09 -37.92 19.93
N ALA A 77 -15.53 -37.26 20.95
CA ALA A 77 -15.68 -35.82 21.15
C ALA A 77 -15.02 -35.02 20.00
N ALA A 78 -13.81 -35.38 19.61
CA ALA A 78 -13.08 -34.79 18.50
C ALA A 78 -13.80 -34.96 17.16
N ARG A 79 -14.41 -36.13 16.89
CA ARG A 79 -15.24 -36.35 15.69
C ARG A 79 -16.44 -35.41 15.62
N ARG A 80 -17.11 -35.16 16.76
CA ARG A 80 -18.25 -34.22 16.81
C ARG A 80 -17.80 -32.79 16.51
N VAL A 81 -16.68 -32.35 17.10
CA VAL A 81 -16.11 -31.03 16.79
C VAL A 81 -15.68 -30.93 15.33
N ALA A 82 -15.02 -31.95 14.78
CA ALA A 82 -14.62 -32.00 13.38
C ALA A 82 -15.81 -31.90 12.42
N ALA A 83 -16.94 -32.55 12.75
CA ALA A 83 -18.17 -32.45 11.96
C ALA A 83 -18.73 -31.01 11.95
N LEU A 84 -18.73 -30.33 13.09
CA LEU A 84 -19.16 -28.92 13.18
C LEU A 84 -18.22 -27.98 12.40
N LEU A 85 -16.90 -28.21 12.48
CA LEU A 85 -15.91 -27.46 11.72
C LEU A 85 -16.04 -27.65 10.21
N SER A 86 -16.63 -28.75 9.75
CA SER A 86 -16.80 -29.03 8.33
C SER A 86 -17.96 -28.25 7.69
N SER A 87 -18.70 -27.45 8.46
CA SER A 87 -19.78 -26.61 7.93
C SER A 87 -19.26 -25.53 6.98
N ASP A 88 -19.90 -25.40 5.82
CA ASP A 88 -19.56 -24.36 4.83
C ASP A 88 -19.90 -22.95 5.31
N SER A 89 -20.86 -22.81 6.22
CA SER A 89 -21.28 -21.51 6.77
C SER A 89 -20.14 -20.77 7.49
N LEU A 90 -19.20 -21.52 8.07
CA LEU A 90 -18.01 -20.97 8.74
C LEU A 90 -17.05 -20.29 7.77
N ALA A 91 -17.03 -20.66 6.49
CA ALA A 91 -16.20 -19.98 5.49
C ALA A 91 -16.74 -18.58 5.16
N THR A 92 -18.00 -18.30 5.48
CA THR A 92 -18.69 -17.03 5.20
C THR A 92 -18.98 -16.19 6.45
N SER A 93 -18.67 -16.71 7.64
CA SER A 93 -18.97 -16.04 8.91
C SER A 93 -18.18 -14.76 9.12
N GLY A 94 -18.66 -13.90 10.03
CA GLY A 94 -17.94 -12.71 10.46
C GLY A 94 -16.57 -13.03 11.07
N SER A 95 -15.65 -12.08 11.01
CA SER A 95 -14.26 -12.29 11.43
C SER A 95 -14.14 -12.63 12.91
N GLU A 96 -14.86 -11.93 13.78
CA GLU A 96 -14.80 -12.17 15.23
C GLU A 96 -15.32 -13.57 15.60
N SER A 97 -16.46 -13.95 15.03
CA SER A 97 -17.04 -15.27 15.25
C SER A 97 -16.12 -16.40 14.77
N TYR A 98 -15.45 -16.23 13.63
CA TYR A 98 -14.52 -17.25 13.14
C TYR A 98 -13.25 -17.35 13.99
N MET A 99 -12.68 -16.21 14.39
CA MET A 99 -11.51 -16.18 15.27
C MET A 99 -11.78 -16.89 16.60
N GLN A 100 -12.97 -16.69 17.15
CA GLN A 100 -13.43 -17.37 18.36
C GLN A 100 -13.55 -18.90 18.15
N VAL A 101 -14.05 -19.35 16.99
CA VAL A 101 -14.09 -20.78 16.65
C VAL A 101 -12.67 -21.37 16.59
N VAL A 102 -11.70 -20.66 16.03
CA VAL A 102 -10.30 -21.09 15.99
C VAL A 102 -9.72 -21.18 17.39
N GLU A 103 -9.92 -20.15 18.23
CA GLU A 103 -9.46 -20.12 19.61
C GLU A 103 -10.03 -21.27 20.42
N TRP A 104 -11.36 -21.42 20.45
CA TRP A 104 -12.04 -22.48 21.20
C TRP A 104 -11.63 -23.88 20.73
N THR A 105 -11.51 -24.08 19.42
CA THR A 105 -11.08 -25.38 18.89
C THR A 105 -9.65 -25.69 19.31
N SER A 106 -8.77 -24.70 19.28
CA SER A 106 -7.35 -24.87 19.63
C SER A 106 -7.18 -25.15 21.13
N SER A 107 -7.95 -24.46 21.99
CA SER A 107 -8.04 -24.77 23.43
C SER A 107 -8.61 -26.17 23.70
N PHE A 108 -9.65 -26.56 22.97
CA PHE A 108 -10.25 -27.90 23.09
C PHE A 108 -9.28 -29.01 22.65
N ILE A 109 -8.47 -28.76 21.61
CA ILE A 109 -7.40 -29.66 21.18
C ILE A 109 -6.38 -29.84 22.31
N ALA A 110 -5.87 -28.75 22.90
CA ALA A 110 -4.88 -28.82 23.97
C ALA A 110 -5.41 -29.60 25.20
N ALA A 111 -6.64 -29.30 25.63
CA ALA A 111 -7.31 -30.03 26.69
C ALA A 111 -7.47 -31.53 26.38
N GLY A 112 -7.83 -31.85 25.13
CA GLY A 112 -7.95 -33.22 24.65
C GLY A 112 -6.65 -34.01 24.68
N GLU A 113 -5.56 -33.40 24.24
CA GLU A 113 -4.22 -34.00 24.25
C GLU A 113 -3.74 -34.25 25.68
N ALA A 114 -4.00 -33.32 26.61
CA ALA A 114 -3.73 -33.51 28.03
C ALA A 114 -4.58 -34.64 28.64
N PHE A 115 -5.85 -34.76 28.25
CA PHE A 115 -6.76 -35.81 28.71
C PHE A 115 -6.36 -37.21 28.22
N CYS A 116 -6.17 -37.39 26.91
CA CYS A 116 -5.93 -38.70 26.30
C CYS A 116 -4.45 -39.10 26.23
N GLY A 117 -3.52 -38.15 26.40
CA GLY A 117 -2.08 -38.40 26.33
C GLY A 117 -1.54 -38.68 24.92
N SER A 118 -2.28 -38.30 23.88
CA SER A 118 -1.89 -38.50 22.48
C SER A 118 -2.19 -37.27 21.64
N GLU A 119 -1.42 -37.06 20.57
CA GLU A 119 -1.59 -35.91 19.68
C GLU A 119 -2.91 -35.97 18.89
N ALA A 120 -3.64 -34.86 18.84
CA ALA A 120 -4.91 -34.69 18.15
C ALA A 120 -4.73 -34.32 16.66
N GLY A 121 -3.84 -35.03 15.95
CA GLY A 121 -3.44 -34.68 14.58
C GLY A 121 -4.60 -34.54 13.59
N ALA A 122 -5.61 -35.43 13.66
CA ALA A 122 -6.75 -35.41 12.74
C ALA A 122 -7.64 -34.16 12.90
N LEU A 123 -7.93 -33.76 14.15
CA LEU A 123 -8.75 -32.57 14.43
C LEU A 123 -7.97 -31.29 14.11
N ARG A 124 -6.66 -31.27 14.41
CA ARG A 124 -5.75 -30.17 14.06
C ARG A 124 -5.68 -29.96 12.54
N GLN A 125 -5.52 -31.02 11.76
CA GLN A 125 -5.57 -30.96 10.29
C GLN A 125 -6.93 -30.46 9.77
N ARG A 126 -8.03 -30.86 10.43
CA ARG A 126 -9.37 -30.39 10.07
C ARG A 126 -9.53 -28.88 10.28
N LEU A 127 -9.09 -28.38 11.43
CA LEU A 127 -9.09 -26.94 11.75
C LEU A 127 -8.23 -26.15 10.76
N GLN A 128 -7.04 -26.66 10.42
CA GLN A 128 -6.15 -26.05 9.42
C GLN A 128 -6.84 -25.96 8.05
N HIS A 129 -7.42 -27.06 7.57
CA HIS A 129 -8.11 -27.10 6.28
C HIS A 129 -9.28 -26.11 6.23
N GLN A 130 -10.11 -26.09 7.27
CA GLN A 130 -11.24 -25.17 7.34
C GLN A 130 -10.79 -23.72 7.40
N THR A 131 -9.69 -23.43 8.12
CA THR A 131 -9.18 -22.06 8.20
C THR A 131 -8.54 -21.59 6.92
N LEU A 132 -7.89 -22.48 6.17
CA LEU A 132 -7.42 -22.17 4.83
C LEU A 132 -8.60 -21.84 3.90
N LYS A 133 -9.70 -22.59 4.00
CA LYS A 133 -10.93 -22.33 3.23
C LYS A 133 -11.58 -21.00 3.59
N TYR A 134 -11.74 -20.72 4.89
CA TYR A 134 -12.23 -19.43 5.38
C TYR A 134 -11.34 -18.27 4.90
N PHE A 135 -10.02 -18.40 5.07
CA PHE A 135 -9.05 -17.41 4.62
C PHE A 135 -9.18 -17.15 3.12
N GLY A 136 -9.25 -18.20 2.29
CA GLY A 136 -9.42 -18.05 0.84
C GLY A 136 -10.69 -17.30 0.45
N ALA A 137 -11.82 -17.62 1.10
CA ALA A 137 -13.09 -16.93 0.87
C ALA A 137 -13.03 -15.45 1.30
N GLN A 138 -12.52 -15.21 2.50
CA GLN A 138 -12.43 -13.85 3.05
C GLN A 138 -11.41 -12.99 2.32
N HIS A 139 -10.26 -13.55 1.93
CA HIS A 139 -9.26 -12.84 1.15
C HIS A 139 -9.78 -12.49 -0.24
N LYS A 140 -10.47 -13.41 -0.92
CA LYS A 140 -11.13 -13.12 -2.21
C LYS A 140 -12.13 -11.96 -2.09
N ARG A 141 -12.94 -11.95 -1.02
CA ARG A 141 -13.87 -10.85 -0.71
C ARG A 141 -13.11 -9.54 -0.43
N SER A 142 -12.08 -9.58 0.41
CA SER A 142 -11.24 -8.42 0.73
C SER A 142 -10.56 -7.82 -0.49
N MET A 143 -10.06 -8.66 -1.41
CA MET A 143 -9.47 -8.24 -2.68
C MET A 143 -10.51 -7.62 -3.61
N GLY A 144 -11.71 -8.19 -3.70
CA GLY A 144 -12.81 -7.60 -4.47
C GLY A 144 -13.16 -6.21 -3.98
N VAL A 145 -13.39 -6.05 -2.67
CA VAL A 145 -13.71 -4.75 -2.10
C VAL A 145 -12.55 -3.76 -2.22
N LEU A 146 -11.30 -4.18 -2.02
CA LEU A 146 -10.15 -3.30 -2.21
C LEU A 146 -10.06 -2.81 -3.67
N LYS A 147 -10.27 -3.69 -4.65
CA LYS A 147 -10.33 -3.28 -6.07
C LYS A 147 -11.46 -2.28 -6.32
N ASP A 148 -12.65 -2.52 -5.78
CA ASP A 148 -13.79 -1.62 -5.95
C ASP A 148 -13.54 -0.25 -5.30
N MET A 149 -12.90 -0.22 -4.13
CA MET A 149 -12.47 1.01 -3.47
C MET A 149 -11.44 1.75 -4.31
N LEU A 150 -10.37 1.09 -4.76
CA LEU A 150 -9.34 1.71 -5.58
C LEU A 150 -9.88 2.22 -6.92
N ASN A 151 -10.82 1.48 -7.52
CA ASN A 151 -11.50 1.90 -8.73
C ASN A 151 -12.37 3.15 -8.52
N LYS A 152 -12.79 3.48 -7.30
CA LYS A 152 -13.65 4.63 -6.97
C LYS A 152 -12.95 5.65 -6.06
N GLU A 153 -11.64 5.49 -5.85
CA GLU A 153 -10.88 6.27 -4.89
C GLU A 153 -10.81 7.73 -5.35
N ALA A 154 -11.23 8.63 -4.46
CA ALA A 154 -11.18 10.07 -4.69
C ALA A 154 -9.86 10.69 -4.21
N TRP A 155 -8.98 9.88 -3.59
CA TRP A 155 -7.70 10.29 -3.03
C TRP A 155 -7.84 11.48 -2.08
N GLN A 156 -8.81 11.39 -1.18
CA GLN A 156 -9.08 12.41 -0.16
C GLN A 156 -8.54 11.96 1.19
N PRO A 157 -8.07 12.90 2.04
CA PRO A 157 -7.62 12.56 3.37
C PRO A 157 -8.80 12.06 4.21
N LEU A 158 -8.56 11.01 4.97
CA LEU A 158 -9.52 10.44 5.88
C LEU A 158 -9.68 11.34 7.13
N PRO A 159 -10.88 11.42 7.73
CA PRO A 159 -11.06 12.08 9.02
C PRO A 159 -10.16 11.50 10.12
N VAL A 160 -9.65 12.35 11.01
CA VAL A 160 -8.68 12.01 12.06
C VAL A 160 -9.25 10.94 13.01
N GLU A 161 -10.56 10.97 13.25
CA GLU A 161 -11.27 10.06 14.15
C GLU A 161 -11.14 8.59 13.70
N ALA A 162 -11.14 8.35 12.39
CA ALA A 162 -11.00 7.01 11.82
C ALA A 162 -9.60 6.44 12.04
N LEU A 163 -8.57 7.30 11.99
CA LEU A 163 -7.20 6.90 12.31
C LEU A 163 -7.01 6.66 13.81
N GLU A 164 -7.58 7.51 14.65
CA GLU A 164 -7.56 7.31 16.10
C GLU A 164 -8.25 6.00 16.49
N ALA A 165 -9.37 5.66 15.86
CA ALA A 165 -10.05 4.38 16.05
C ALA A 165 -9.14 3.20 15.68
N TYR A 166 -8.42 3.30 14.57
CA TYR A 166 -7.45 2.29 14.14
C TYR A 166 -6.25 2.14 15.10
N HIS A 167 -5.72 3.24 15.63
CA HIS A 167 -4.65 3.19 16.62
C HIS A 167 -5.13 2.65 17.97
N ARG A 168 -6.35 3.01 18.40
CA ARG A 168 -6.99 2.43 19.59
C ARG A 168 -7.15 0.92 19.44
N SER A 169 -7.64 0.44 18.30
CA SER A 169 -7.75 -1.00 18.05
C SER A 169 -6.37 -1.68 18.01
N ALA A 170 -5.33 -1.01 17.50
CA ALA A 170 -3.96 -1.51 17.51
C ALA A 170 -3.42 -1.75 18.92
N ARG A 171 -3.64 -0.79 19.83
CA ARG A 171 -3.15 -0.85 21.21
C ARG A 171 -3.91 -1.86 22.06
N ALA A 172 -5.17 -2.12 21.73
CA ALA A 172 -6.01 -3.09 22.44
C ALA A 172 -5.67 -4.57 22.13
N GLN A 173 -4.88 -4.84 21.08
CA GLN A 173 -4.65 -6.20 20.54
C GLN A 173 -3.32 -6.85 20.97
N VAL A 174 -2.87 -6.70 22.22
CA VAL A 174 -1.94 -7.72 22.77
C VAL A 174 -2.79 -8.97 23.03
N PRO A 175 -2.69 -10.04 22.23
CA PRO A 175 -3.69 -11.08 22.26
C PRO A 175 -3.42 -12.00 23.45
N ALA A 176 -4.11 -11.73 24.57
CA ALA A 176 -4.22 -12.64 25.69
C ALA A 176 -4.60 -14.07 25.24
N SER A 177 -5.30 -14.21 24.11
CA SER A 177 -5.69 -15.46 23.45
C SER A 177 -4.51 -16.24 22.83
N ALA A 178 -3.53 -15.56 22.22
CA ALA A 178 -2.33 -16.22 21.69
C ALA A 178 -1.35 -16.65 22.79
N GLU A 179 -1.22 -15.85 23.85
CA GLU A 179 -0.47 -16.24 25.05
C GLU A 179 -1.14 -17.41 25.78
N ARG A 180 -2.47 -17.38 25.93
CA ARG A 180 -3.25 -18.52 26.46
C ARG A 180 -3.04 -19.78 25.62
N LEU A 181 -3.03 -19.67 24.29
CA LEU A 181 -2.83 -20.83 23.44
C LEU A 181 -1.40 -21.39 23.55
N LYS A 182 -0.38 -20.52 23.58
CA LYS A 182 1.02 -20.92 23.82
C LYS A 182 1.15 -21.61 25.19
N ALA A 183 0.57 -21.03 26.24
CA ALA A 183 0.54 -21.61 27.59
C ALA A 183 -0.16 -22.97 27.63
N ALA A 184 -1.31 -23.10 26.95
CA ALA A 184 -2.06 -24.37 26.85
C ALA A 184 -1.28 -25.46 26.10
N THR A 185 -0.51 -25.09 25.06
CA THR A 185 0.35 -26.05 24.32
C THR A 185 1.62 -26.46 25.06
N THR A 186 2.04 -25.70 26.08
CA THR A 186 3.19 -26.06 26.94
C THR A 186 2.83 -27.01 28.09
N VAL A 187 1.54 -27.31 28.29
CA VAL A 187 1.09 -28.24 29.32
C VAL A 187 1.58 -29.66 28.99
N LYS A 188 2.29 -30.28 29.95
CA LYS A 188 2.85 -31.63 29.76
C LYS A 188 1.72 -32.65 29.58
N GLN A 189 1.97 -33.68 28.78
CA GLN A 189 1.05 -34.82 28.65
C GLN A 189 0.69 -35.38 30.03
N GLY A 190 -0.61 -35.46 30.32
CA GLY A 190 -1.15 -35.99 31.58
C GLY A 190 -1.55 -34.94 32.62
N ASP A 191 -1.30 -33.65 32.39
CA ASP A 191 -1.64 -32.58 33.33
C ASP A 191 -3.00 -31.93 33.02
N PHE A 192 -4.04 -32.77 32.88
CA PHE A 192 -5.40 -32.34 32.56
C PHE A 192 -6.07 -31.55 33.71
N GLU A 193 -5.57 -31.68 34.94
CA GLU A 193 -6.07 -30.95 36.12
C GLU A 193 -5.97 -29.43 35.97
N VAL A 194 -4.96 -28.93 35.24
CA VAL A 194 -4.82 -27.49 34.94
C VAL A 194 -6.06 -26.97 34.21
N PHE A 195 -6.49 -27.67 33.16
CA PHE A 195 -7.67 -27.32 32.38
C PHE A 195 -8.97 -27.45 33.19
N VAL A 196 -9.06 -28.46 34.07
CA VAL A 196 -10.21 -28.63 34.97
C VAL A 196 -10.31 -27.45 35.94
N SER A 197 -9.17 -26.97 36.46
CA SER A 197 -9.12 -25.83 37.39
C SER A 197 -9.41 -24.48 36.72
N GLU A 198 -9.09 -24.33 35.44
CA GLU A 198 -9.45 -23.14 34.65
C GLU A 198 -10.96 -23.06 34.38
N GLY A 199 -11.59 -24.21 34.13
CA GLY A 199 -13.03 -24.34 33.94
C GLY A 199 -13.54 -23.84 32.58
N VAL A 200 -14.80 -24.20 32.27
CA VAL A 200 -15.46 -23.90 30.99
C VAL A 200 -15.50 -22.39 30.72
N GLU A 201 -15.74 -21.57 31.74
CA GLU A 201 -15.85 -20.12 31.58
C GLU A 201 -14.54 -19.47 31.15
N ARG A 202 -13.37 -19.92 31.62
CA ARG A 202 -12.11 -19.32 31.15
C ARG A 202 -11.67 -19.85 29.79
N LEU A 203 -11.97 -21.11 29.49
CA LEU A 203 -11.57 -21.78 28.25
C LEU A 203 -12.44 -21.39 27.05
N PHE A 204 -13.72 -21.10 27.28
CA PHE A 204 -14.70 -20.87 26.22
C PHE A 204 -15.49 -19.55 26.35
N SER A 205 -15.14 -18.65 27.27
CA SER A 205 -15.75 -17.31 27.30
C SER A 205 -15.03 -16.35 26.35
N SER A 206 -15.81 -15.53 25.63
CA SER A 206 -15.29 -14.30 25.04
C SER A 206 -14.91 -13.36 26.17
N ALA A 207 -13.62 -13.02 26.28
CA ALA A 207 -13.27 -11.82 27.03
C ALA A 207 -13.86 -10.62 26.30
N SER A 208 -15.08 -10.21 26.65
CA SER A 208 -15.52 -8.83 26.44
C SER A 208 -14.56 -8.00 27.28
N ALA A 209 -13.69 -7.22 26.63
CA ALA A 209 -13.09 -6.08 27.29
C ALA A 209 -14.24 -5.29 27.94
N GLY A 210 -14.09 -5.00 29.24
CA GLY A 210 -15.16 -4.42 30.05
C GLY A 210 -15.66 -3.09 29.53
N GLY A 211 -16.98 -2.92 29.60
CA GLY A 211 -17.68 -1.69 29.24
C GLY A 211 -19.18 -1.90 29.25
N SER A 212 -19.75 -2.26 30.40
CA SER A 212 -21.20 -2.25 30.58
C SER A 212 -21.69 -0.83 30.81
N SER A 213 -22.47 -0.29 29.87
CA SER A 213 -23.64 0.54 30.18
C SER A 213 -24.55 0.69 28.95
N ASN A 214 -25.79 0.25 29.15
CA ASN A 214 -27.03 0.47 28.39
C ASN A 214 -27.03 1.39 27.15
N GLY A 215 -27.69 0.90 26.10
CA GLY A 215 -28.37 1.72 25.08
C GLY A 215 -28.67 0.91 23.83
N GLY A 216 -29.94 0.58 23.58
CA GLY A 216 -30.39 -0.19 22.42
C GLY A 216 -30.43 0.58 21.10
N ALA A 217 -30.98 -0.11 20.09
CA ALA A 217 -31.30 0.32 18.72
C ALA A 217 -30.12 0.19 17.73
N GLN A 218 -30.12 -0.77 16.80
CA GLN A 218 -30.92 -0.91 15.56
C GLN A 218 -30.04 -0.61 14.34
N ASP A 219 -30.05 -1.56 13.41
CA ASP A 219 -29.53 -1.44 12.06
C ASP A 219 -30.08 -0.18 11.36
N GLY A 220 -29.21 0.51 10.62
CA GLY A 220 -29.57 1.70 9.86
C GLY A 220 -28.53 2.06 8.82
N ASP A 221 -28.72 1.50 7.63
CA ASP A 221 -28.26 1.98 6.33
C ASP A 221 -28.41 3.51 6.19
N VAL A 222 -27.39 4.22 5.69
CA VAL A 222 -27.56 5.61 5.20
C VAL A 222 -26.70 5.86 3.96
N SER A 223 -27.38 5.88 2.81
CA SER A 223 -27.13 6.81 1.72
C SER A 223 -27.83 8.15 1.97
N GLY A 224 -27.18 9.26 1.59
CA GLY A 224 -27.84 10.40 0.94
C GLY A 224 -28.48 11.51 1.80
N GLY A 225 -27.72 12.60 1.99
CA GLY A 225 -28.09 14.02 1.85
C GLY A 225 -29.41 14.60 2.40
N SER A 226 -29.30 15.61 3.26
CA SER A 226 -29.84 16.98 3.10
C SER A 226 -29.63 17.82 4.38
N ALA A 227 -29.27 19.10 4.23
CA ALA A 227 -29.30 20.12 5.28
C ALA A 227 -30.77 20.38 5.75
N PRO A 228 -31.05 20.93 6.95
CA PRO A 228 -30.85 22.37 7.20
C PRO A 228 -30.62 22.84 8.67
N THR A 229 -30.26 24.13 8.79
CA THR A 229 -30.61 25.13 9.82
C THR A 229 -30.10 25.06 11.27
N THR A 230 -29.38 26.13 11.62
CA THR A 230 -29.10 26.74 12.94
C THR A 230 -30.35 26.90 13.83
N PRO A 231 -30.19 26.98 15.16
CA PRO A 231 -30.17 28.31 15.79
C PRO A 231 -29.17 28.45 16.95
N ALA A 232 -29.12 29.67 17.46
CA ALA A 232 -28.05 30.29 18.23
C ALA A 232 -28.21 30.20 19.77
N ALA A 233 -27.06 30.42 20.43
CA ALA A 233 -26.79 31.22 21.64
C ALA A 233 -27.56 30.99 22.96
N SER A 234 -26.77 30.81 24.03
CA SER A 234 -26.93 31.28 25.44
C SER A 234 -26.15 30.30 26.33
N GLY A 235 -25.19 30.64 27.20
CA GLY A 235 -24.98 31.86 27.98
C GLY A 235 -24.93 31.47 29.47
N GLY A 236 -23.81 31.75 30.15
CA GLY A 236 -23.61 31.58 31.62
C GLY A 236 -22.57 30.50 31.95
N GLY A 237 -21.44 30.74 32.63
CA GLY A 237 -21.08 31.82 33.53
C GLY A 237 -20.90 31.24 34.94
N ALA A 238 -19.68 30.81 35.29
CA ALA A 238 -19.27 30.64 36.68
C ALA A 238 -17.74 30.73 36.79
N VAL A 239 -17.31 31.74 37.54
CA VAL A 239 -15.94 32.17 37.78
C VAL A 239 -15.49 31.52 39.10
N ALA A 240 -14.28 30.97 39.13
CA ALA A 240 -13.54 30.72 40.38
C ALA A 240 -12.04 30.94 40.11
N GLU A 241 -11.50 31.95 40.77
CA GLU A 241 -10.10 32.39 40.79
C GLU A 241 -9.20 31.52 41.68
N GLN A 242 -7.88 31.75 41.52
CA GLN A 242 -6.70 31.32 42.31
C GLN A 242 -6.01 30.06 41.78
N ASP A 243 -4.68 30.00 41.57
CA ASP A 243 -3.60 30.95 41.85
C ASP A 243 -2.39 30.65 40.95
N SER A 244 -1.51 31.63 40.83
CA SER A 244 -0.46 31.77 39.84
C SER A 244 0.76 30.88 40.08
N LYS A 245 1.31 30.25 39.03
CA LYS A 245 2.76 30.03 38.86
C LYS A 245 3.12 29.83 37.39
N GLN A 246 3.72 30.88 36.83
CA GLN A 246 4.14 31.03 35.45
C GLN A 246 5.49 30.31 35.24
N ALA A 247 5.56 29.42 34.25
CA ALA A 247 6.79 28.92 33.64
C ALA A 247 6.75 29.23 32.13
N PRO A 248 7.88 29.55 31.47
CA PRO A 248 7.86 30.26 30.20
C PRO A 248 7.67 29.31 29.00
N GLY A 249 6.77 29.72 28.09
CA GLY A 249 6.87 29.50 26.64
C GLY A 249 6.68 28.08 26.10
N SER A 250 5.44 27.63 25.94
CA SER A 250 5.09 26.47 25.08
C SER A 250 4.19 26.82 23.88
N ASP A 251 3.84 28.10 23.70
CA ASP A 251 2.85 28.51 22.68
C ASP A 251 3.37 28.45 21.23
N ALA A 252 4.67 28.19 21.02
CA ALA A 252 5.23 27.94 19.69
C ALA A 252 5.20 26.45 19.27
N ALA A 253 4.90 25.53 20.19
CA ALA A 253 4.88 24.08 19.91
C ALA A 253 3.46 23.56 19.57
N ALA A 254 2.42 24.22 20.06
CA ALA A 254 1.03 23.84 19.77
C ALA A 254 0.62 24.15 18.33
N ASP A 255 1.19 25.20 17.72
CA ASP A 255 0.87 25.61 16.34
C ASP A 255 1.52 24.72 15.27
N LYS A 256 2.50 23.88 15.65
CA LYS A 256 3.10 22.86 14.76
C LYS A 256 2.42 21.50 14.82
N ALA A 257 1.63 21.22 15.87
CA ALA A 257 0.97 19.92 16.02
C ALA A 257 -0.31 19.79 15.16
N GLY A 258 -0.85 20.90 14.65
CA GLY A 258 -2.06 20.93 13.83
C GLY A 258 -1.86 20.78 12.31
N GLN A 259 -0.62 20.78 11.80
CA GLN A 259 -0.34 20.87 10.35
C GLN A 259 -0.05 19.54 9.64
N ASP A 260 0.17 18.45 10.36
CA ASP A 260 0.53 17.15 9.78
C ASP A 260 -0.40 16.02 10.27
N ALA A 261 -1.72 16.25 10.19
CA ALA A 261 -2.64 15.11 10.25
C ALA A 261 -2.32 14.18 9.06
N PRO A 262 -1.99 12.89 9.30
CA PRO A 262 -1.54 12.01 8.23
C PRO A 262 -2.64 11.87 7.17
N THR A 263 -2.29 12.26 5.95
CA THR A 263 -3.18 12.22 4.79
C THR A 263 -3.30 10.78 4.29
N LEU A 264 -4.19 10.00 4.89
CA LEU A 264 -4.43 8.60 4.54
C LEU A 264 -5.73 8.45 3.77
N THR A 265 -5.78 7.50 2.84
CA THR A 265 -7.03 7.11 2.18
C THR A 265 -7.77 6.00 2.95
N ALA A 266 -9.06 5.84 2.65
CA ALA A 266 -9.83 4.71 3.16
C ALA A 266 -9.27 3.36 2.70
N ALA A 267 -8.75 3.27 1.47
CA ALA A 267 -8.08 2.06 0.98
C ALA A 267 -6.81 1.74 1.76
N ALA A 268 -5.98 2.74 2.09
CA ALA A 268 -4.78 2.55 2.91
C ALA A 268 -5.12 2.01 4.30
N LEU A 269 -6.11 2.61 4.96
CA LEU A 269 -6.58 2.13 6.27
C LEU A 269 -7.12 0.69 6.21
N ARG A 270 -7.83 0.35 5.13
CA ARG A 270 -8.32 -1.01 4.89
C ARG A 270 -7.17 -2.01 4.75
N ILE A 271 -6.07 -1.63 4.10
CA ILE A 271 -4.90 -2.50 3.98
C ILE A 271 -4.24 -2.69 5.34
N GLY A 272 -4.00 -1.61 6.10
CA GLY A 272 -3.44 -1.69 7.44
C GLY A 272 -4.26 -2.58 8.38
N THR A 273 -5.59 -2.41 8.38
CA THR A 273 -6.51 -3.26 9.16
C THR A 273 -6.50 -4.72 8.71
N SER A 274 -6.38 -4.97 7.41
CA SER A 274 -6.30 -6.34 6.86
C SER A 274 -5.00 -7.02 7.28
N TRP A 275 -3.88 -6.30 7.25
CA TRP A 275 -2.58 -6.81 7.69
C TRP A 275 -2.57 -7.21 9.17
N LYS A 276 -3.16 -6.40 10.05
CA LYS A 276 -3.29 -6.75 11.48
C LYS A 276 -4.07 -8.05 11.67
N ARG A 277 -5.23 -8.16 11.04
CA ARG A 277 -6.07 -9.38 11.11
C ARG A 277 -5.36 -10.61 10.56
N TYR A 278 -4.57 -10.44 9.49
CA TYR A 278 -3.83 -11.54 8.88
C TYR A 278 -2.68 -11.98 9.80
N ALA A 279 -2.01 -11.03 10.47
CA ALA A 279 -1.00 -11.33 11.48
C ALA A 279 -1.57 -12.10 12.69
N GLU A 280 -2.80 -11.81 13.11
CA GLU A 280 -3.50 -12.57 14.17
C GLU A 280 -3.81 -13.99 13.73
N LEU A 281 -4.31 -14.18 12.51
CA LEU A 281 -4.57 -15.51 11.95
C LEU A 281 -3.29 -16.35 11.83
N MET A 282 -2.17 -15.72 11.43
CA MET A 282 -0.85 -16.36 11.39
C MET A 282 -0.40 -16.83 12.77
N GLU A 283 -0.69 -16.05 13.82
CA GLU A 283 -0.32 -16.39 15.19
C GLU A 283 -1.12 -17.58 15.74
N LEU A 284 -2.44 -17.61 15.48
CA LEU A 284 -3.30 -18.70 15.95
C LEU A 284 -3.05 -20.02 15.21
N LEU A 285 -2.63 -19.96 13.95
CA LEU A 285 -2.43 -21.14 13.10
C LEU A 285 -1.11 -21.05 12.30
N PRO A 286 0.05 -21.28 12.95
CA PRO A 286 1.36 -21.27 12.29
C PRO A 286 1.47 -22.14 11.02
N PRO A 287 0.83 -23.34 10.93
CA PRO A 287 0.94 -24.19 9.75
C PRO A 287 0.42 -23.60 8.44
N ILE A 288 -0.49 -22.61 8.51
CA ILE A 288 -1.04 -21.91 7.33
C ILE A 288 -0.51 -20.47 7.20
N ALA A 289 0.43 -20.08 8.06
CA ALA A 289 1.00 -18.73 8.06
C ALA A 289 1.62 -18.32 6.71
N PRO A 290 2.31 -19.20 5.96
CA PRO A 290 2.84 -18.85 4.63
C PRO A 290 1.77 -18.41 3.63
N GLN A 291 0.61 -19.09 3.61
CA GLN A 291 -0.49 -18.76 2.70
C GLN A 291 -1.15 -17.44 3.10
N ILE A 292 -1.29 -17.19 4.40
CA ILE A 292 -1.84 -15.93 4.92
C ILE A 292 -0.91 -14.76 4.58
N PHE A 293 0.40 -14.92 4.82
CA PHE A 293 1.41 -13.90 4.49
C PHE A 293 1.42 -13.58 2.99
N ARG A 294 1.30 -14.59 2.13
CA ARG A 294 1.18 -14.38 0.67
C ARG A 294 -0.05 -13.54 0.33
N GLY A 295 -1.22 -13.86 0.89
CA GLY A 295 -2.42 -13.04 0.67
C GLY A 295 -2.30 -11.62 1.23
N ALA A 296 -1.60 -11.41 2.35
CA ALA A 296 -1.30 -10.06 2.86
C ALA A 296 -0.45 -9.27 1.86
N SER A 297 0.58 -9.92 1.32
CA SER A 297 1.49 -9.38 0.30
C SER A 297 0.72 -8.99 -0.96
N GLU A 298 -0.21 -9.83 -1.42
CA GLU A 298 -1.05 -9.55 -2.58
C GLU A 298 -1.93 -8.29 -2.40
N MET A 299 -2.38 -7.97 -1.18
CA MET A 299 -3.12 -6.72 -0.96
C MET A 299 -2.21 -5.48 -1.08
N TYR A 300 -1.01 -5.56 -0.51
CA TYR A 300 -0.02 -4.48 -0.58
C TYR A 300 0.43 -4.23 -2.03
N GLU A 301 0.77 -5.30 -2.75
CA GLU A 301 1.20 -5.25 -4.14
C GLU A 301 0.13 -4.69 -5.07
N LEU A 302 -1.15 -5.03 -4.85
CA LEU A 302 -2.27 -4.46 -5.59
C LEU A 302 -2.32 -2.94 -5.39
N TYR A 303 -2.17 -2.49 -4.15
CA TYR A 303 -2.23 -1.08 -3.81
C TYR A 303 -1.10 -0.28 -4.45
N MET A 304 0.14 -0.75 -4.27
CA MET A 304 1.33 -0.15 -4.87
C MET A 304 1.21 -0.08 -6.40
N LEU A 305 0.78 -1.18 -7.04
CA LEU A 305 0.62 -1.22 -8.49
C LEU A 305 -0.48 -0.26 -8.97
N SER A 306 -1.58 -0.13 -8.22
CA SER A 306 -2.69 0.78 -8.58
C SER A 306 -2.24 2.24 -8.53
N ILE A 307 -1.44 2.63 -7.54
CA ILE A 307 -0.83 3.96 -7.45
C ILE A 307 0.11 4.19 -8.64
N PHE A 308 0.97 3.22 -8.97
CA PHE A 308 1.85 3.34 -10.14
C PHE A 308 1.06 3.45 -11.46
N GLN A 309 -0.03 2.70 -11.62
CA GLN A 309 -0.86 2.77 -12.82
C GLN A 309 -1.57 4.13 -13.00
N LEU A 310 -1.89 4.80 -11.89
CA LEU A 310 -2.55 6.10 -11.91
C LEU A 310 -1.57 7.27 -12.02
N PHE A 311 -0.51 7.29 -11.22
CA PHE A 311 0.37 8.46 -11.08
C PHE A 311 1.80 8.22 -11.59
N GLY A 312 2.17 6.97 -11.85
CA GLY A 312 3.49 6.63 -12.36
C GLY A 312 3.61 6.79 -13.88
N LYS A 313 4.83 7.03 -14.36
CA LYS A 313 5.17 6.98 -15.79
C LYS A 313 5.10 5.56 -16.34
N ARG A 314 3.94 5.14 -16.83
CA ARG A 314 3.70 3.78 -17.39
C ARG A 314 4.61 3.46 -18.57
N GLU A 315 4.92 4.45 -19.39
CA GLU A 315 5.80 4.32 -20.55
C GLU A 315 7.23 3.92 -20.13
N ALA A 316 7.72 4.47 -19.02
CA ALA A 316 9.04 4.13 -18.48
C ALA A 316 9.16 2.63 -18.13
N LEU A 317 8.07 1.99 -17.68
CA LEU A 317 8.05 0.55 -17.44
C LEU A 317 8.00 -0.26 -18.75
N ALA A 318 7.39 0.28 -19.81
CA ALA A 318 7.12 -0.41 -21.08
C ALA A 318 8.27 -0.34 -22.11
N MET A 319 9.06 0.74 -22.09
CA MET A 319 10.16 0.98 -23.04
C MET A 319 11.27 -0.07 -22.96
N GLU A 320 11.39 -0.81 -21.85
CA GLU A 320 12.48 -1.79 -21.65
C GLU A 320 12.24 -3.21 -22.14
N LEU A 321 11.05 -3.53 -22.68
CA LEU A 321 10.94 -4.75 -23.49
C LEU A 321 11.63 -4.62 -24.87
N SER A 322 12.31 -3.48 -25.14
CA SER A 322 13.18 -3.26 -26.30
C SER A 322 14.63 -3.09 -25.85
N ALA A 323 15.56 -3.64 -26.64
CA ALA A 323 16.90 -4.08 -26.27
C ALA A 323 17.96 -3.01 -25.91
N ASN A 324 17.60 -1.76 -25.62
CA ASN A 324 18.58 -0.73 -25.19
C ASN A 324 18.40 -0.42 -23.70
N THR A 325 19.16 -1.13 -22.87
CA THR A 325 19.07 -1.14 -21.40
C THR A 325 19.68 0.11 -20.73
N SER A 326 20.50 0.90 -21.41
CA SER A 326 21.18 2.07 -20.80
C SER A 326 20.25 3.26 -20.51
N ASP A 327 19.35 3.59 -21.44
CA ASP A 327 18.51 4.82 -21.35
C ASP A 327 17.28 4.63 -20.45
N ALA A 328 16.89 3.38 -20.22
CA ALA A 328 15.66 3.07 -19.51
C ALA A 328 15.88 2.73 -18.02
N GLN A 329 17.09 2.28 -17.67
CA GLN A 329 17.63 2.31 -16.30
C GLN A 329 17.57 3.73 -15.68
N ALA A 330 17.47 4.79 -16.49
CA ALA A 330 17.47 6.18 -16.05
C ALA A 330 16.11 6.72 -15.58
N MET A 331 14.99 6.01 -15.80
CA MET A 331 13.64 6.56 -15.48
C MET A 331 12.98 5.96 -14.24
N LEU A 332 13.34 4.75 -13.83
CA LEU A 332 12.81 4.07 -12.64
C LEU A 332 13.98 3.44 -11.88
N THR A 333 13.95 3.45 -10.55
CA THR A 333 14.98 2.74 -9.77
C THR A 333 14.94 1.25 -10.10
N PRO A 334 16.10 0.54 -10.09
CA PRO A 334 16.14 -0.90 -10.36
C PRO A 334 15.24 -1.72 -9.44
N ARG A 335 15.10 -1.28 -8.17
CA ARG A 335 14.25 -1.92 -7.17
C ARG A 335 12.77 -1.76 -7.52
N LEU A 336 12.30 -0.53 -7.74
CA LEU A 336 10.91 -0.26 -8.14
C LEU A 336 10.54 -1.01 -9.43
N ARG A 337 11.42 -0.94 -10.42
CA ARG A 337 11.26 -1.64 -11.69
C ARG A 337 11.06 -3.15 -11.50
N THR A 338 11.98 -3.79 -10.79
CA THR A 338 11.95 -5.24 -10.56
C THR A 338 10.68 -5.65 -9.80
N ALA A 339 10.26 -4.85 -8.83
CA ALA A 339 9.03 -5.07 -8.07
C ALA A 339 7.80 -5.00 -8.99
N LEU A 340 7.64 -3.93 -9.76
CA LEU A 340 6.48 -3.72 -10.63
C LEU A 340 6.36 -4.79 -11.72
N LEU A 341 7.47 -5.17 -12.36
CA LEU A 341 7.47 -6.23 -13.37
C LEU A 341 7.10 -7.59 -12.78
N ARG A 342 7.61 -7.91 -11.59
CA ARG A 342 7.25 -9.13 -10.87
C ARG A 342 5.75 -9.15 -10.56
N ILE A 343 5.23 -8.09 -9.94
CA ILE A 343 3.82 -7.99 -9.56
C ILE A 343 2.92 -8.03 -10.80
N ALA A 344 3.27 -7.33 -11.87
CA ALA A 344 2.50 -7.33 -13.11
C ALA A 344 2.45 -8.73 -13.74
N LYS A 345 3.59 -9.44 -13.77
CA LYS A 345 3.67 -10.82 -14.29
C LYS A 345 2.84 -11.78 -13.45
N GLU A 346 2.95 -11.73 -12.13
CA GLU A 346 2.18 -12.57 -11.20
C GLU A 346 0.66 -12.36 -11.34
N ARG A 347 0.25 -11.14 -11.73
CA ARG A 347 -1.16 -10.77 -11.96
C ARG A 347 -1.65 -10.95 -13.40
N GLY A 348 -0.79 -11.37 -14.33
CA GLY A 348 -1.14 -11.49 -15.75
C GLY A 348 -1.39 -10.15 -16.45
N ILE A 349 -0.86 -9.04 -15.92
CA ILE A 349 -0.98 -7.71 -16.53
C ILE A 349 0.07 -7.57 -17.63
N ASN A 350 -0.40 -7.48 -18.88
CA ASN A 350 0.49 -7.33 -20.03
C ASN A 350 1.01 -5.89 -20.14
N VAL A 351 2.16 -5.56 -19.56
CA VAL A 351 2.72 -4.19 -19.57
C VAL A 351 3.05 -3.64 -20.98
N THR A 352 3.03 -4.45 -22.05
CA THR A 352 3.37 -3.99 -23.40
C THR A 352 2.36 -3.01 -24.00
N HIS A 353 1.10 -3.04 -23.56
CA HIS A 353 0.09 -2.06 -23.97
C HIS A 353 0.33 -0.65 -23.38
N TRP A 354 1.31 -0.50 -22.49
CA TRP A 354 1.71 0.81 -21.94
C TRP A 354 2.78 1.50 -22.79
N ARG A 355 3.15 0.91 -23.93
CA ARG A 355 4.02 1.58 -24.91
C ARG A 355 3.29 2.78 -25.50
N PRO A 356 3.95 3.94 -25.65
CA PRO A 356 3.38 5.02 -26.43
C PRO A 356 3.12 4.52 -27.85
N VAL A 357 1.91 4.75 -28.36
CA VAL A 357 1.64 4.63 -29.80
C VAL A 357 2.57 5.62 -30.47
N ARG A 358 3.58 5.14 -31.22
CA ARG A 358 4.44 6.01 -32.04
C ARG A 358 3.53 6.91 -32.85
N ARG A 359 3.49 8.22 -32.53
CA ARG A 359 2.93 9.20 -33.46
C ARG A 359 3.82 9.13 -34.69
N ALA A 360 3.26 8.67 -35.80
CA ALA A 360 3.93 8.66 -37.09
C ALA A 360 4.13 10.11 -37.57
N ALA A 361 5.07 10.82 -36.96
CA ALA A 361 5.36 12.24 -37.23
C ALA A 361 6.85 12.51 -37.45
N GLU A 362 7.70 11.49 -37.62
CA GLU A 362 9.14 11.69 -37.87
C GLU A 362 9.70 10.88 -39.05
N ASP A 363 8.87 10.19 -39.84
CA ASP A 363 9.33 9.48 -41.05
C ASP A 363 8.97 10.18 -42.37
N ASN A 364 8.53 11.44 -42.35
CA ASN A 364 8.44 12.25 -43.57
C ASN A 364 9.24 13.54 -43.40
N GLY A 365 10.48 13.51 -43.89
CA GLY A 365 11.23 14.72 -44.21
C GLY A 365 10.42 15.57 -45.19
N GLY A 366 10.02 16.75 -44.75
CA GLY A 366 9.22 17.67 -45.53
C GLY A 366 9.05 19.02 -44.84
N SER A 367 10.06 19.88 -44.99
CA SER A 367 9.98 21.35 -44.86
C SER A 367 9.36 21.92 -43.57
N ALA A 368 10.24 22.23 -42.61
CA ALA A 368 9.97 23.14 -41.50
C ALA A 368 9.96 24.61 -41.98
N ALA A 369 8.92 25.01 -42.72
CA ALA A 369 8.77 26.38 -43.22
C ALA A 369 7.35 26.98 -43.06
N ALA A 370 6.50 26.46 -42.17
CA ALA A 370 5.12 26.94 -42.03
C ALA A 370 4.64 27.17 -40.58
N ALA A 371 5.54 27.23 -39.60
CA ALA A 371 5.20 27.56 -38.20
C ALA A 371 5.92 28.81 -37.67
N GLU A 372 6.40 29.67 -38.57
CA GLU A 372 6.99 30.98 -38.25
C GLU A 372 6.08 32.10 -38.81
N ALA A 373 4.87 32.22 -38.28
CA ALA A 373 3.96 33.34 -38.60
C ALA A 373 2.93 33.56 -37.48
N ALA A 374 3.40 33.67 -36.24
CA ALA A 374 2.65 34.33 -35.17
C ALA A 374 3.64 34.80 -34.12
N VAL A 375 3.42 36.00 -33.59
CA VAL A 375 4.21 36.70 -32.56
C VAL A 375 5.33 37.60 -33.12
N ALA A 376 4.93 38.76 -33.64
CA ALA A 376 5.73 39.99 -33.54
C ALA A 376 5.15 40.87 -32.42
N PRO A 377 5.98 41.58 -31.62
CA PRO A 377 5.50 42.47 -30.57
C PRO A 377 5.31 43.90 -31.11
N PRO A 378 4.45 44.74 -30.53
CA PRO A 378 4.55 46.17 -30.74
C PRO A 378 4.89 46.91 -29.44
N VAL A 379 5.92 47.76 -29.53
CA VAL A 379 6.09 48.94 -28.67
C VAL A 379 6.19 50.16 -29.59
N ALA A 380 5.27 51.11 -29.46
CA ALA A 380 5.52 52.55 -29.54
C ALA A 380 4.27 53.35 -29.13
N GLU A 381 4.47 54.31 -28.25
CA GLU A 381 3.47 55.24 -27.71
C GLU A 381 2.86 56.20 -28.77
N LYS A 382 1.60 56.58 -28.56
CA LYS A 382 1.12 57.92 -28.11
C LYS A 382 -0.13 58.45 -28.84
N LYS A 383 -1.05 58.98 -28.00
CA LYS A 383 -2.11 60.01 -28.21
C LYS A 383 -3.55 59.55 -28.54
N SER A 384 -4.38 59.66 -27.48
CA SER A 384 -5.55 60.55 -27.35
C SER A 384 -6.86 60.25 -28.09
N SER A 385 -7.95 60.29 -27.27
CA SER A 385 -9.39 60.41 -27.59
C SER A 385 -10.03 59.16 -28.22
N GLY A 386 -11.21 58.68 -27.85
CA GLY A 386 -12.28 59.15 -26.98
C GLY A 386 -13.57 58.51 -27.52
N GLY A 387 -14.28 57.72 -26.71
CA GLY A 387 -15.65 57.30 -26.98
C GLY A 387 -15.87 56.05 -27.85
N MET A 388 -16.02 54.87 -27.23
CA MET A 388 -16.85 53.79 -27.78
C MET A 388 -17.31 52.74 -26.75
N MET A 389 -17.63 53.17 -25.52
CA MET A 389 -18.39 52.34 -24.57
C MET A 389 -19.89 52.54 -24.77
N SER A 390 -20.44 52.00 -25.86
CA SER A 390 -21.91 51.88 -26.03
C SER A 390 -22.36 50.73 -26.94
N LYS A 391 -21.47 49.77 -27.28
CA LYS A 391 -21.80 48.67 -28.22
C LYS A 391 -21.56 47.24 -27.72
N LEU A 392 -21.23 47.02 -26.44
CA LEU A 392 -21.15 45.66 -25.87
C LEU A 392 -22.35 45.24 -25.00
N GLY A 393 -23.21 46.16 -24.57
CA GLY A 393 -24.43 45.82 -23.79
C GLY A 393 -25.55 45.20 -24.63
N ALA A 394 -25.62 45.46 -25.93
CA ALA A 394 -26.77 45.08 -26.78
C ALA A 394 -26.66 43.68 -27.44
N ARG A 395 -25.64 42.87 -27.12
CA ARG A 395 -25.45 41.52 -27.70
C ARG A 395 -25.66 40.37 -26.70
N PHE A 396 -25.84 40.66 -25.41
CA PHE A 396 -26.07 39.63 -24.39
C PHE A 396 -27.56 39.33 -24.16
N ASP A 397 -28.46 40.30 -24.38
CA ASP A 397 -29.91 40.11 -24.19
C ASP A 397 -30.62 39.32 -25.30
N LYS A 398 -29.96 39.04 -26.44
CA LYS A 398 -30.59 38.38 -27.59
C LYS A 398 -30.40 36.86 -27.67
N LEU A 399 -29.77 36.25 -26.68
CA LEU A 399 -29.54 34.79 -26.60
C LEU A 399 -30.30 34.11 -25.46
N SER A 400 -30.92 34.87 -24.54
CA SER A 400 -31.73 34.34 -23.44
C SER A 400 -33.16 33.95 -23.86
N ASP A 401 -33.67 34.45 -24.99
CA ASP A 401 -35.07 34.24 -25.42
C ASP A 401 -35.29 33.04 -26.37
N LYS A 402 -34.27 32.19 -26.60
CA LYS A 402 -34.38 31.06 -27.56
C LYS A 402 -34.22 29.66 -26.98
N LEU A 403 -34.16 29.48 -25.65
CA LEU A 403 -34.07 28.14 -25.05
C LEU A 403 -35.25 27.72 -24.15
N SER A 404 -36.30 28.55 -24.03
CA SER A 404 -37.51 28.22 -23.26
C SER A 404 -38.72 27.94 -24.16
N ALA A 405 -38.63 26.94 -25.04
CA ALA A 405 -39.82 26.30 -25.63
C ALA A 405 -39.47 25.06 -26.45
N ARG A 406 -39.61 23.85 -25.88
CA ARG A 406 -40.05 22.67 -26.64
C ARG A 406 -40.43 21.49 -25.73
N THR A 407 -41.73 21.24 -25.64
CA THR A 407 -42.37 20.00 -25.15
C THR A 407 -42.85 19.16 -26.35
N PRO A 408 -43.12 17.83 -26.17
CA PRO A 408 -43.10 16.84 -27.24
C PRO A 408 -44.48 16.54 -27.84
N PRO A 409 -44.59 15.93 -29.03
CA PRO A 409 -45.85 15.38 -29.51
C PRO A 409 -45.99 13.88 -29.21
N LYS A 410 -47.26 13.48 -29.18
CA LYS A 410 -47.83 12.19 -28.77
C LYS A 410 -48.63 11.62 -29.94
N LEU A 411 -48.87 10.30 -29.88
CA LEU A 411 -49.99 9.51 -30.44
C LEU A 411 -49.82 8.70 -31.74
N SER A 412 -49.81 7.37 -31.54
CA SER A 412 -50.68 6.28 -32.08
C SER A 412 -51.07 6.33 -33.56
N ARG A 413 -51.12 5.22 -34.31
CA ARG A 413 -51.92 3.98 -34.15
C ARG A 413 -51.63 3.18 -35.47
N THR A 414 -51.52 1.85 -35.56
CA THR A 414 -52.62 0.86 -35.70
C THR A 414 -52.05 -0.53 -36.04
N ALA A 415 -52.80 -1.57 -35.63
CA ALA A 415 -53.06 -2.85 -36.34
C ALA A 415 -51.87 -3.84 -36.54
N SER A 416 -51.77 -4.92 -35.74
CA SER A 416 -52.50 -6.21 -35.81
C SER A 416 -51.84 -7.25 -36.73
N ALA A 417 -51.39 -8.37 -36.15
CA ALA A 417 -51.75 -9.74 -36.57
C ALA A 417 -50.92 -10.79 -35.79
N SER A 418 -51.65 -11.77 -35.29
CA SER A 418 -51.29 -12.98 -34.55
C SER A 418 -51.07 -14.18 -35.48
N SER A 419 -50.21 -15.14 -35.10
CA SER A 419 -50.33 -16.61 -35.31
C SER A 419 -48.96 -17.27 -35.02
N SER A 420 -48.74 -18.13 -34.02
CA SER A 420 -49.26 -19.48 -33.71
C SER A 420 -48.65 -20.64 -34.51
N GLY A 421 -48.21 -21.69 -33.80
CA GLY A 421 -47.84 -23.04 -34.30
C GLY A 421 -46.34 -23.32 -34.15
N GLY A 422 -45.85 -24.24 -33.29
CA GLY A 422 -46.13 -25.70 -33.23
C GLY A 422 -45.20 -26.41 -34.23
N GLY A 423 -44.45 -27.49 -33.97
CA GLY A 423 -44.28 -28.49 -32.92
C GLY A 423 -43.57 -29.71 -33.57
N GLY A 424 -42.84 -30.53 -32.79
CA GLY A 424 -42.28 -31.85 -33.20
C GLY A 424 -40.89 -31.79 -33.86
N GLY A 425 -39.94 -32.71 -33.65
CA GLY A 425 -39.94 -34.04 -33.02
C GLY A 425 -39.12 -35.00 -33.91
N GLY A 426 -38.12 -35.70 -33.35
CA GLY A 426 -37.33 -36.77 -34.00
C GLY A 426 -35.82 -36.55 -33.85
N ALA A 427 -35.07 -37.19 -32.94
CA ALA A 427 -34.77 -38.60 -32.70
C ALA A 427 -33.47 -39.09 -33.38
N HIS A 428 -32.51 -39.46 -32.51
CA HIS A 428 -31.39 -40.42 -32.66
C HIS A 428 -30.31 -40.22 -33.73
N ALA A 429 -29.09 -39.94 -33.26
CA ALA A 429 -27.92 -40.77 -33.55
C ALA A 429 -26.82 -40.57 -32.50
N VAL A 430 -26.45 -41.67 -31.86
CA VAL A 430 -25.32 -41.81 -30.93
C VAL A 430 -24.02 -41.83 -31.73
N ALA A 431 -23.07 -40.97 -31.40
CA ALA A 431 -21.66 -41.14 -31.74
C ALA A 431 -20.77 -40.36 -30.74
N LEU A 432 -20.18 -41.08 -29.79
CA LEU A 432 -18.97 -40.64 -29.10
C LEU A 432 -17.78 -40.82 -30.05
N PRO A 433 -16.89 -39.83 -30.14
CA PRO A 433 -15.48 -40.19 -30.05
C PRO A 433 -14.65 -39.23 -29.18
N ARG A 434 -13.90 -39.87 -28.28
CA ARG A 434 -12.49 -39.67 -27.94
C ARG A 434 -11.98 -38.23 -27.69
N MET A 435 -11.54 -38.06 -26.45
CA MET A 435 -10.57 -37.04 -26.00
C MET A 435 -9.38 -36.92 -26.95
N GLN A 436 -9.16 -35.72 -27.49
CA GLN A 436 -7.84 -35.22 -27.86
C GLN A 436 -7.86 -33.69 -27.94
N THR A 437 -7.15 -33.06 -26.99
CA THR A 437 -6.43 -31.77 -27.08
C THR A 437 -6.87 -30.74 -28.14
N ALA A 438 -7.46 -29.63 -27.66
CA ALA A 438 -7.50 -28.35 -28.40
C ALA A 438 -7.42 -27.17 -27.41
N LEU A 439 -6.29 -27.07 -26.72
CA LEU A 439 -5.80 -25.85 -26.07
C LEU A 439 -4.77 -25.29 -27.05
N GLU A 440 -5.22 -24.53 -28.06
CA GLU A 440 -4.42 -23.67 -28.96
C GLU A 440 -5.24 -23.32 -30.22
N ALA A 441 -6.20 -22.40 -30.08
CA ALA A 441 -6.75 -21.60 -31.19
C ALA A 441 -7.64 -20.48 -30.63
N ARG A 442 -7.04 -19.53 -29.91
CA ARG A 442 -7.71 -18.26 -29.58
C ARG A 442 -6.72 -17.09 -29.68
N GLN A 443 -6.09 -16.97 -30.82
CA GLN A 443 -5.40 -15.74 -31.23
C GLN A 443 -5.91 -15.34 -32.61
N GLY A 444 -6.44 -14.12 -32.70
CA GLY A 444 -6.66 -13.41 -33.97
C GLY A 444 -7.90 -13.80 -34.78
N GLN A 445 -9.09 -13.45 -34.31
CA GLN A 445 -10.19 -13.12 -35.23
C GLN A 445 -10.49 -11.62 -35.09
N PRO A 446 -10.51 -10.85 -36.20
CA PRO A 446 -10.86 -9.43 -36.16
C PRO A 446 -12.31 -9.30 -35.72
N VAL A 447 -12.53 -8.52 -34.67
CA VAL A 447 -13.85 -8.22 -34.12
C VAL A 447 -14.66 -7.47 -35.19
N SER A 448 -15.83 -7.99 -35.53
CA SER A 448 -16.75 -7.36 -36.48
C SER A 448 -17.10 -5.94 -35.98
N PRO A 449 -17.06 -4.89 -36.83
CA PRO A 449 -17.37 -3.53 -36.43
C PRO A 449 -18.87 -3.39 -36.20
N GLY A 450 -19.31 -3.60 -34.95
CA GLY A 450 -20.72 -3.52 -34.58
C GLY A 450 -21.13 -4.26 -33.30
N ALA A 451 -20.25 -5.04 -32.68
CA ALA A 451 -20.55 -5.66 -31.39
C ALA A 451 -20.57 -4.58 -30.27
N PRO A 452 -21.61 -4.53 -29.41
CA PRO A 452 -21.63 -3.62 -28.28
C PRO A 452 -20.42 -3.92 -27.36
N PRO A 453 -19.75 -2.88 -26.82
CA PRO A 453 -18.58 -3.07 -25.98
C PRO A 453 -18.93 -3.93 -24.76
N THR A 454 -18.04 -4.88 -24.41
CA THR A 454 -18.24 -5.72 -23.23
C THR A 454 -18.26 -4.86 -21.95
N PRO A 455 -18.92 -5.32 -20.88
CA PRO A 455 -18.91 -4.60 -19.59
C PRO A 455 -17.49 -4.29 -19.08
N GLU A 456 -16.53 -5.18 -19.35
CA GLU A 456 -15.10 -4.97 -19.05
C GLU A 456 -14.49 -3.82 -19.87
N ALA A 457 -14.80 -3.74 -21.17
CA ALA A 457 -14.32 -2.65 -22.03
C ALA A 457 -14.93 -1.28 -21.65
N ILE A 458 -16.19 -1.26 -21.21
CA ILE A 458 -16.86 -0.05 -20.71
C ILE A 458 -16.21 0.41 -19.39
N ALA A 459 -15.95 -0.52 -18.46
CA ALA A 459 -15.29 -0.20 -17.20
C ALA A 459 -13.85 0.30 -17.40
N ASP A 460 -13.10 -0.32 -18.33
CA ASP A 460 -11.74 0.10 -18.70
C ASP A 460 -11.73 1.49 -19.36
N ALA A 461 -12.67 1.79 -20.26
CA ALA A 461 -12.83 3.12 -20.84
C ALA A 461 -13.18 4.19 -19.79
N SER A 462 -14.08 3.87 -18.85
CA SER A 462 -14.44 4.75 -17.73
C SER A 462 -13.26 5.00 -16.78
N ALA A 463 -12.43 3.98 -16.52
CA ALA A 463 -11.21 4.12 -15.73
C ALA A 463 -10.18 5.03 -16.42
N ARG A 464 -9.98 4.87 -17.75
CA ARG A 464 -9.09 5.74 -18.53
C ARG A 464 -9.54 7.21 -18.51
N SER A 465 -10.83 7.46 -18.74
CA SER A 465 -11.37 8.83 -18.74
C SER A 465 -11.19 9.53 -17.40
N ARG A 466 -11.36 8.80 -16.28
CA ARG A 466 -11.11 9.35 -14.94
C ARG A 466 -9.63 9.63 -14.69
N MET A 467 -8.74 8.75 -15.13
CA MET A 467 -7.29 8.95 -15.05
C MET A 467 -6.88 10.21 -15.82
N GLU A 468 -7.40 10.42 -17.04
CA GLU A 468 -7.14 11.64 -17.82
C GLU A 468 -7.65 12.91 -17.14
N ALA A 469 -8.82 12.85 -16.48
CA ALA A 469 -9.35 13.98 -15.73
C ALA A 469 -8.46 14.34 -14.52
N ILE A 470 -8.04 13.33 -13.74
CA ILE A 470 -7.16 13.54 -12.57
C ILE A 470 -5.82 14.12 -12.99
N LEU A 471 -5.21 13.57 -14.05
CA LEU A 471 -3.88 13.97 -14.53
C LEU A 471 -3.90 15.21 -15.44
N SER A 472 -5.06 15.85 -15.61
CA SER A 472 -5.18 17.03 -16.48
C SER A 472 -4.37 18.21 -15.94
N SER A 473 -3.86 19.06 -16.84
CA SER A 473 -3.16 20.29 -16.45
C SER A 473 -4.04 21.24 -15.64
N GLY A 474 -5.35 21.24 -15.89
CA GLY A 474 -6.35 21.99 -15.12
C GLY A 474 -6.46 21.52 -13.66
N ASN A 475 -6.19 20.25 -13.39
CA ASN A 475 -6.08 19.70 -12.03
C ASN A 475 -4.63 19.64 -11.53
N MET A 476 -3.74 20.49 -12.04
CA MET A 476 -2.32 20.54 -11.65
C MET A 476 -1.64 19.17 -11.77
N TYR A 477 -2.00 18.38 -12.78
CA TYR A 477 -1.49 17.02 -13.00
C TYR A 477 -1.76 16.04 -11.84
N GLY A 478 -2.84 16.25 -11.09
CA GLY A 478 -3.22 15.41 -9.95
C GLY A 478 -2.32 15.62 -8.73
N LEU A 479 -1.81 16.84 -8.53
CA LEU A 479 -0.87 17.18 -7.45
C LEU A 479 -1.37 16.75 -6.07
N LYS A 480 -2.63 17.08 -5.75
CA LYS A 480 -3.23 16.75 -4.46
C LYS A 480 -3.39 15.25 -4.29
N GLU A 481 -3.94 14.59 -5.30
CA GLU A 481 -4.25 13.16 -5.29
C GLU A 481 -2.99 12.31 -5.24
N SER A 482 -1.96 12.68 -6.01
CA SER A 482 -0.65 11.99 -6.01
C SER A 482 0.10 12.16 -4.70
N SER A 483 0.04 13.34 -4.07
CA SER A 483 0.59 13.57 -2.73
C SER A 483 -0.09 12.66 -1.70
N ILE A 484 -1.42 12.65 -1.66
CA ILE A 484 -2.18 11.81 -0.71
C ILE A 484 -1.93 10.32 -0.98
N ALA A 485 -1.90 9.90 -2.25
CA ALA A 485 -1.63 8.52 -2.63
C ALA A 485 -0.26 8.03 -2.15
N THR A 486 0.77 8.85 -2.36
CA THR A 486 2.15 8.49 -2.01
C THR A 486 2.41 8.54 -0.50
N GLU A 487 1.82 9.50 0.22
CA GLU A 487 1.84 9.51 1.70
C GLU A 487 1.09 8.31 2.28
N SER A 488 -0.08 8.00 1.72
CA SER A 488 -0.86 6.81 2.12
C SER A 488 -0.07 5.52 1.91
N LEU A 489 0.66 5.39 0.81
CA LEU A 489 1.52 4.25 0.55
C LEU A 489 2.71 4.16 1.52
N ALA A 490 3.36 5.29 1.79
CA ALA A 490 4.46 5.36 2.74
C ALA A 490 4.01 4.94 4.15
N TRP A 491 2.81 5.37 4.57
CA TRP A 491 2.23 4.94 5.84
C TRP A 491 1.93 3.44 5.88
N VAL A 492 1.28 2.88 4.85
CA VAL A 492 1.04 1.43 4.78
C VAL A 492 2.37 0.67 4.82
N ALA A 493 3.39 1.14 4.11
CA ALA A 493 4.72 0.55 4.15
C ALA A 493 5.33 0.61 5.55
N GLY A 494 5.16 1.72 6.27
CA GLY A 494 5.57 1.89 7.67
C GLY A 494 4.90 0.90 8.62
N GLU A 495 3.58 0.76 8.54
CA GLU A 495 2.81 -0.21 9.34
C GLU A 495 3.30 -1.64 9.08
N VAL A 496 3.46 -2.02 7.82
CA VAL A 496 3.94 -3.34 7.40
C VAL A 496 5.38 -3.59 7.88
N LYS A 497 6.27 -2.60 7.75
CA LYS A 497 7.66 -2.65 8.28
C LYS A 497 7.66 -2.83 9.80
N GLY A 498 6.78 -2.16 10.53
CA GLY A 498 6.64 -2.30 11.99
C GLY A 498 6.25 -3.71 12.44
N MET A 499 5.47 -4.43 11.63
CA MET A 499 5.06 -5.81 11.91
C MET A 499 6.10 -6.88 11.49
N ARG A 500 7.20 -6.48 10.83
CA ARG A 500 8.16 -7.42 10.21
C ARG A 500 8.69 -8.48 11.15
N GLN A 501 9.20 -8.09 12.33
CA GLN A 501 9.81 -9.04 13.27
C GLN A 501 8.80 -10.08 13.74
N ARG A 502 7.59 -9.64 14.10
CA ARG A 502 6.49 -10.51 14.53
C ARG A 502 6.09 -11.49 13.42
N LEU A 503 5.91 -11.01 12.20
CA LEU A 503 5.48 -11.83 11.06
C LEU A 503 6.54 -12.87 10.67
N VAL A 504 7.82 -12.49 10.63
CA VAL A 504 8.91 -13.43 10.30
C VAL A 504 9.06 -14.51 11.36
N ALA A 505 8.87 -14.18 12.64
CA ALA A 505 8.92 -15.15 13.74
C ALA A 505 7.79 -16.20 13.67
N GLN A 506 6.67 -15.89 13.01
CA GLN A 506 5.53 -16.79 12.85
C GLN A 506 5.65 -17.71 11.62
N LEU A 507 6.60 -17.44 10.72
CA LEU A 507 6.79 -18.23 9.52
C LEU A 507 7.68 -19.46 9.78
N PRO A 508 7.49 -20.56 9.03
CA PRO A 508 8.42 -21.68 9.04
C PRO A 508 9.85 -21.23 8.66
N PRO A 509 10.90 -21.91 9.16
CA PRO A 509 12.29 -21.50 8.96
C PRO A 509 12.73 -21.44 7.48
N GLY A 510 12.03 -22.12 6.57
CA GLY A 510 12.28 -22.05 5.12
C GLY A 510 11.72 -20.80 4.43
N ASP A 511 10.71 -20.15 5.00
CA ASP A 511 9.98 -19.05 4.37
C ASP A 511 10.54 -17.66 4.73
N GLY A 512 11.47 -17.59 5.68
CA GLY A 512 12.12 -16.33 6.09
C GLY A 512 12.81 -15.60 4.93
N LYS A 513 13.36 -16.33 3.95
CA LYS A 513 13.95 -15.75 2.74
C LYS A 513 12.90 -15.06 1.86
N ALA A 514 11.75 -15.69 1.65
CA ALA A 514 10.67 -15.13 0.84
C ALA A 514 10.09 -13.88 1.51
N ALA A 515 9.87 -13.92 2.83
CA ALA A 515 9.47 -12.74 3.60
C ALA A 515 10.52 -11.63 3.51
N GLY A 516 11.80 -11.94 3.70
CA GLY A 516 12.89 -10.98 3.56
C GLY A 516 12.94 -10.31 2.18
N GLN A 517 12.71 -11.07 1.10
CA GLN A 517 12.60 -10.54 -0.26
C GLN A 517 11.38 -9.64 -0.44
N PHE A 518 10.22 -9.98 0.13
CA PHE A 518 9.06 -9.11 0.10
C PHE A 518 9.35 -7.75 0.73
N PHE A 519 9.92 -7.72 1.94
CA PHE A 519 10.23 -6.45 2.61
C PHE A 519 11.26 -5.62 1.85
N SER A 520 12.40 -6.22 1.49
CA SER A 520 13.50 -5.49 0.83
C SER A 520 13.21 -5.08 -0.62
N ARG A 521 12.43 -5.88 -1.37
CA ARG A 521 12.19 -5.62 -2.80
C ARG A 521 10.86 -4.96 -3.09
N THR A 522 9.86 -5.12 -2.22
CA THR A 522 8.49 -4.65 -2.48
C THR A 522 8.09 -3.55 -1.51
N VAL A 523 8.28 -3.77 -0.21
CA VAL A 523 7.88 -2.76 0.79
C VAL A 523 8.79 -1.54 0.76
N GLU A 524 10.10 -1.73 0.56
CA GLU A 524 11.02 -0.59 0.37
C GLU A 524 10.85 0.10 -0.99
N ALA A 525 10.29 -0.58 -2.00
CA ALA A 525 10.02 0.03 -3.29
C ALA A 525 8.89 1.09 -3.24
N ALA A 526 8.14 1.17 -2.14
CA ALA A 526 7.19 2.27 -1.92
C ALA A 526 7.89 3.63 -1.84
N ASP A 527 9.07 3.70 -1.24
CA ASP A 527 9.83 4.93 -1.13
C ASP A 527 10.30 5.40 -2.52
N ASP A 528 10.77 4.45 -3.35
CA ASP A 528 11.12 4.71 -4.75
C ASP A 528 9.92 5.18 -5.59
N LEU A 529 8.73 4.58 -5.36
CA LEU A 529 7.52 4.97 -6.08
C LEU A 529 7.07 6.37 -5.69
N ARG A 530 7.15 6.70 -4.40
CA ARG A 530 6.87 8.05 -3.88
C ARG A 530 7.79 9.08 -4.54
N GLU A 531 9.10 8.85 -4.51
CA GLU A 531 10.07 9.72 -5.16
C GLU A 531 9.77 9.88 -6.67
N HIS A 532 9.56 8.77 -7.38
CA HIS A 532 9.26 8.78 -8.82
C HIS A 532 8.04 9.62 -9.19
N VAL A 533 6.94 9.45 -8.44
CA VAL A 533 5.68 10.16 -8.67
C VAL A 533 5.86 11.65 -8.36
N LEU A 534 6.41 12.00 -7.19
CA LEU A 534 6.59 13.39 -6.78
C LEU A 534 7.54 14.14 -7.73
N LYS A 535 8.70 13.55 -8.07
CA LYS A 535 9.64 14.10 -9.03
C LYS A 535 9.01 14.32 -10.41
N SER A 536 8.15 13.40 -10.84
CA SER A 536 7.44 13.53 -12.12
C SER A 536 6.45 14.69 -12.12
N VAL A 537 5.65 14.82 -11.06
CA VAL A 537 4.70 15.93 -10.90
C VAL A 537 5.44 17.27 -10.76
N SER A 538 6.53 17.33 -10.00
CA SER A 538 7.35 18.54 -9.85
C SER A 538 7.87 19.06 -11.18
N ARG A 539 8.40 18.18 -12.05
CA ARG A 539 8.89 18.55 -13.39
C ARG A 539 7.77 19.06 -14.30
N LEU A 540 6.57 18.47 -14.22
CA LEU A 540 5.40 18.93 -14.97
C LEU A 540 4.93 20.31 -14.49
N LEU A 541 4.91 20.55 -13.18
CA LEU A 541 4.48 21.82 -12.60
C LEU A 541 5.44 22.98 -12.91
N LEU A 542 6.75 22.71 -12.90
CA LEU A 542 7.79 23.69 -13.25
C LEU A 542 7.79 24.07 -14.73
N ASN A 543 7.28 23.19 -15.61
CA ASN A 543 7.44 23.27 -17.05
C ASN A 543 8.93 23.36 -17.45
N SER A 544 9.73 22.36 -17.07
CA SER A 544 11.18 22.33 -17.31
C SER A 544 11.58 22.47 -18.78
N ALA A 545 10.68 22.13 -19.72
CA ALA A 545 10.90 22.33 -21.15
C ALA A 545 11.06 23.82 -21.53
N ALA A 546 10.38 24.73 -20.84
CA ALA A 546 10.53 26.17 -21.05
C ALA A 546 11.93 26.67 -20.70
N PHE A 547 12.62 26.03 -19.75
CA PHE A 547 13.97 26.41 -19.33
C PHE A 547 14.98 26.16 -20.44
N ALA A 548 14.88 25.01 -21.12
CA ALA A 548 15.76 24.70 -22.25
C ALA A 548 15.63 25.74 -23.38
N HIS A 549 14.40 26.14 -23.71
CA HIS A 549 14.17 27.18 -24.72
C HIS A 549 14.71 28.56 -24.27
N ALA A 550 14.50 28.95 -23.02
CA ALA A 550 15.00 30.21 -22.48
C ALA A 550 16.54 30.24 -22.45
N LEU A 551 17.18 29.14 -22.05
CA LEU A 551 18.63 29.00 -22.01
C LEU A 551 19.26 29.00 -23.41
N ALA A 552 18.61 28.38 -24.40
CA ALA A 552 19.07 28.41 -25.79
C ALA A 552 19.12 29.83 -26.37
N GLY A 553 18.22 30.73 -25.91
CA GLY A 553 18.19 32.14 -26.32
C GLY A 553 19.22 33.03 -25.61
N ALA A 554 19.86 32.55 -24.54
CA ALA A 554 20.88 33.31 -23.81
C ALA A 554 22.17 33.44 -24.64
N ARG A 555 22.90 34.55 -24.48
CA ARG A 555 24.15 34.80 -25.22
C ARG A 555 25.33 34.87 -24.28
N PHE A 556 26.20 33.86 -24.36
CA PHE A 556 27.42 33.76 -23.57
C PHE A 556 28.70 34.07 -24.37
N ASP A 557 28.56 34.69 -25.55
CA ASP A 557 29.66 35.10 -26.43
C ASP A 557 29.90 36.62 -26.39
N ALA A 558 29.33 37.32 -25.41
CA ALA A 558 29.47 38.77 -25.23
C ALA A 558 30.92 39.17 -24.91
N ARG A 559 31.30 40.38 -25.33
CA ARG A 559 32.63 40.98 -25.09
C ARG A 559 32.71 41.83 -23.83
N GLU A 560 31.57 42.16 -23.23
CA GLU A 560 31.47 42.95 -22.01
C GLU A 560 30.44 42.28 -21.09
N VAL A 561 30.76 42.20 -19.80
CA VAL A 561 29.83 41.72 -18.78
C VAL A 561 28.89 42.87 -18.44
N GLY A 562 27.59 42.70 -18.73
CA GLY A 562 26.57 43.64 -18.27
C GLY A 562 26.39 43.61 -16.76
N ASP A 563 25.66 44.58 -16.21
CA ASP A 563 25.31 44.69 -14.79
C ASP A 563 24.05 43.89 -14.39
N ARG A 564 23.45 43.17 -15.34
CA ARG A 564 22.17 42.47 -15.19
C ARG A 564 22.29 40.99 -15.52
N HIS A 565 21.51 40.18 -14.81
CA HIS A 565 21.35 38.77 -15.09
C HIS A 565 20.56 38.51 -16.39
N SER A 566 20.73 37.33 -16.95
CA SER A 566 20.04 36.86 -18.15
C SER A 566 18.55 36.64 -17.92
N ALA A 567 17.73 36.93 -18.94
CA ALA A 567 16.26 36.81 -18.85
C ALA A 567 15.74 35.41 -18.48
N TYR A 568 16.51 34.34 -18.75
CA TYR A 568 16.11 32.97 -18.37
C TYR A 568 16.02 32.81 -16.84
N VAL A 569 16.80 33.56 -16.07
CA VAL A 569 16.76 33.53 -14.59
C VAL A 569 15.39 33.99 -14.09
N ASP A 570 14.85 35.06 -14.68
CA ASP A 570 13.51 35.56 -14.34
C ASP A 570 12.42 34.54 -14.71
N VAL A 571 12.57 33.86 -15.85
CA VAL A 571 11.65 32.79 -16.28
C VAL A 571 11.64 31.66 -15.25
N ILE A 572 12.82 31.20 -14.80
CA ILE A 572 12.94 30.15 -13.78
C ILE A 572 12.32 30.61 -12.46
N LEU A 573 12.70 31.79 -11.95
CA LEU A 573 12.15 32.32 -10.69
C LEU A 573 10.63 32.49 -10.74
N ASN A 574 10.09 32.93 -11.87
CA ASN A 574 8.64 33.02 -12.05
C ASN A 574 7.96 31.63 -12.06
N SER A 575 8.58 30.62 -12.68
CA SER A 575 8.09 29.23 -12.59
C SER A 575 8.10 28.72 -11.14
N PHE A 576 9.12 29.03 -10.34
CA PHE A 576 9.16 28.67 -8.92
C PHE A 576 8.07 29.38 -8.10
N ARG A 577 7.79 30.67 -8.36
CA ARG A 577 6.67 31.38 -7.70
C ARG A 577 5.32 30.73 -8.01
N GLN A 578 5.09 30.39 -9.27
CA GLN A 578 3.87 29.68 -9.68
C GLN A 578 3.79 28.28 -9.08
N PHE A 579 4.92 27.58 -9.02
CA PHE A 579 5.04 26.27 -8.38
C PHE A 579 4.63 26.34 -6.90
N SER A 580 5.23 27.25 -6.11
CA SER A 580 4.88 27.42 -4.69
C SER A 580 3.40 27.76 -4.50
N THR A 581 2.85 28.62 -5.38
CA THR A 581 1.43 28.97 -5.34
C THR A 581 0.54 27.75 -5.59
N LYS A 582 0.83 26.95 -6.61
CA LYS A 582 0.06 25.72 -6.93
C LYS A 582 0.13 24.69 -5.79
N VAL A 583 1.32 24.47 -5.22
CA VAL A 583 1.53 23.55 -4.09
C VAL A 583 0.73 24.00 -2.86
N SER A 584 0.76 25.30 -2.55
CA SER A 584 -0.01 25.88 -1.44
C SER A 584 -1.52 25.74 -1.65
N VAL A 585 -2.03 26.09 -2.84
CA VAL A 585 -3.46 26.01 -3.18
C VAL A 585 -3.97 24.57 -3.17
N ALA A 586 -3.15 23.60 -3.57
CA ALA A 586 -3.50 22.19 -3.54
C ALA A 586 -3.62 21.60 -2.12
N GLY A 587 -3.11 22.31 -1.09
CA GLY A 587 -3.13 21.84 0.29
C GLY A 587 -2.18 20.66 0.53
N VAL A 588 -1.05 20.63 -0.17
CA VAL A 588 0.01 19.62 0.02
C VAL A 588 0.69 19.86 1.38
N THR A 589 0.98 18.79 2.12
CA THR A 589 1.64 18.87 3.43
C THR A 589 3.05 19.46 3.32
N GLY A 590 3.53 20.10 4.39
CA GLY A 590 4.84 20.77 4.39
C GLY A 590 6.00 19.83 4.06
N GLY A 591 5.95 18.60 4.57
CA GLY A 591 6.97 17.58 4.28
C GLY A 591 7.04 17.23 2.79
N VAL A 592 5.91 17.01 2.13
CA VAL A 592 5.86 16.69 0.69
C VAL A 592 6.23 17.90 -0.14
N ALA A 593 5.74 19.09 0.22
CA ALA A 593 6.06 20.33 -0.47
C ALA A 593 7.57 20.59 -0.52
N ASN A 594 8.29 20.33 0.59
CA ASN A 594 9.75 20.47 0.65
C ASN A 594 10.47 19.49 -0.28
N VAL A 595 10.09 18.22 -0.28
CA VAL A 595 10.66 17.21 -1.18
C VAL A 595 10.45 17.61 -2.64
N MET A 596 9.24 18.05 -2.99
CA MET A 596 8.92 18.49 -4.34
C MET A 596 9.71 19.73 -4.75
N PHE A 597 9.96 20.66 -3.83
CA PHE A 597 10.77 21.85 -4.08
C PHE A 597 12.24 21.51 -4.29
N ASP A 598 12.79 20.55 -3.53
CA ASP A 598 14.15 20.08 -3.70
C ASP A 598 14.33 19.37 -5.05
N ASP A 599 13.37 18.53 -5.44
CA ASP A 599 13.32 17.92 -6.78
C ASP A 599 13.24 18.96 -7.90
N ALA A 600 12.49 20.04 -7.67
CA ALA A 600 12.37 21.15 -8.59
C ALA A 600 13.71 21.88 -8.79
N ILE A 601 14.48 22.10 -7.71
CA ILE A 601 15.83 22.66 -7.78
C ILE A 601 16.78 21.72 -8.51
N ALA A 602 16.75 20.43 -8.20
CA ALA A 602 17.57 19.43 -8.87
C ALA A 602 17.30 19.40 -10.40
N ALA A 603 16.03 19.40 -10.81
CA ALA A 603 15.65 19.47 -12.23
C ALA A 603 16.11 20.78 -12.90
N THR A 604 16.14 21.88 -12.16
CA THR A 604 16.64 23.17 -12.65
C THR A 604 18.17 23.13 -12.82
N ALA A 605 18.91 22.57 -11.87
CA ALA A 605 20.35 22.38 -11.98
C ALA A 605 20.73 21.51 -13.19
N GLU A 606 20.02 20.40 -13.41
CA GLU A 606 20.16 19.55 -14.61
C GLU A 606 19.94 20.36 -15.89
N ALA A 607 18.86 21.17 -15.95
CA ALA A 607 18.54 22.00 -17.10
C ALA A 607 19.59 23.09 -17.37
N LEU A 608 20.17 23.69 -16.32
CA LEU A 608 21.21 24.71 -16.44
C LEU A 608 22.50 24.13 -17.02
N VAL A 609 23.01 23.03 -16.45
CA VAL A 609 24.23 22.38 -16.96
C VAL A 609 24.03 21.93 -18.39
N GLN A 610 22.89 21.30 -18.70
CA GLN A 610 22.56 20.88 -20.05
C GLN A 610 22.45 22.07 -21.02
N GLY A 611 21.84 23.17 -20.59
CA GLY A 611 21.74 24.40 -21.39
C GLY A 611 23.10 25.04 -21.65
N PHE A 612 23.98 25.11 -20.64
CA PHE A 612 25.34 25.64 -20.81
C PHE A 612 26.18 24.78 -21.75
N ALA A 613 26.07 23.45 -21.67
CA ALA A 613 26.75 22.53 -22.57
C ALA A 613 26.32 22.66 -24.04
N GLN A 614 25.12 23.20 -24.31
CA GLN A 614 24.64 23.40 -25.68
C GLN A 614 25.22 24.66 -26.36
N HIS A 615 25.78 25.59 -25.57
CA HIS A 615 26.39 26.80 -26.11
C HIS A 615 27.77 26.50 -26.69
N ARG A 616 27.94 26.76 -27.99
CA ARG A 616 29.18 26.43 -28.72
C ARG A 616 30.36 27.32 -28.37
N LYS A 617 30.10 28.55 -27.92
CA LYS A 617 31.11 29.55 -27.60
C LYS A 617 30.72 30.27 -26.33
N CYS A 618 31.59 30.18 -25.33
CA CYS A 618 31.45 30.89 -24.06
C CYS A 618 32.72 31.73 -23.84
N THR A 619 32.59 33.05 -23.84
CA THR A 619 33.69 33.98 -23.52
C THR A 619 33.95 34.01 -22.02
N ASN A 620 35.06 34.61 -21.58
CA ASN A 620 35.33 34.78 -20.15
C ASN A 620 34.27 35.67 -19.50
N GLU A 621 33.83 36.70 -20.22
CA GLU A 621 32.74 37.59 -19.84
C GLU A 621 31.40 36.84 -19.77
N GLY A 622 31.10 35.99 -20.76
CA GLY A 622 29.91 35.13 -20.73
C GLY A 622 29.89 34.15 -19.56
N ARG A 623 31.05 33.62 -19.15
CA ARG A 623 31.18 32.73 -17.98
C ARG A 623 31.03 33.48 -16.65
N ALA A 624 31.52 34.72 -16.59
CA ALA A 624 31.23 35.61 -15.48
C ALA A 624 29.72 35.90 -15.39
N LEU A 625 29.04 36.10 -16.53
CA LEU A 625 27.58 36.24 -16.59
C LEU A 625 26.87 34.97 -16.09
N MET A 626 27.30 33.76 -16.49
CA MET A 626 26.75 32.50 -15.94
C MET A 626 26.86 32.44 -14.41
N SER A 627 27.98 32.92 -13.86
CA SER A 627 28.19 32.97 -12.40
C SER A 627 27.26 33.99 -11.72
N LEU A 628 27.09 35.17 -12.31
CA LEU A 628 26.13 36.19 -11.83
C LEU A 628 24.68 35.68 -11.90
N ASP A 629 24.33 35.00 -12.98
CA ASP A 629 23.01 34.40 -13.20
C ASP A 629 22.72 33.35 -12.12
N LEU A 630 23.67 32.46 -11.84
CA LEU A 630 23.54 31.45 -10.79
C LEU A 630 23.44 32.05 -9.39
N GLN A 631 24.21 33.10 -9.10
CA GLN A 631 24.14 33.81 -7.82
C GLN A 631 22.77 34.47 -7.61
N THR A 632 22.26 35.14 -8.64
CA THR A 632 20.95 35.80 -8.63
C THR A 632 19.83 34.79 -8.50
N LEU A 633 19.88 33.70 -9.26
CA LEU A 633 18.94 32.59 -9.17
C LEU A 633 18.95 31.99 -7.75
N SER A 634 20.12 31.72 -7.19
CA SER A 634 20.26 31.17 -5.84
C SER A 634 19.69 32.11 -4.79
N ALA A 635 19.89 33.42 -4.92
CA ALA A 635 19.30 34.41 -4.01
C ALA A 635 17.77 34.38 -4.09
N GLY A 636 17.20 34.43 -5.30
CA GLY A 636 15.74 34.37 -5.48
C GLY A 636 15.13 33.04 -5.00
N LEU A 637 15.80 31.91 -5.17
CA LEU A 637 15.32 30.62 -4.67
C LEU A 637 15.33 30.54 -3.14
N ARG A 638 16.30 31.17 -2.46
CA ARG A 638 16.33 31.26 -0.98
C ARG A 638 15.12 32.03 -0.43
N GLU A 639 14.65 33.05 -1.14
CA GLU A 639 13.47 33.80 -0.73
C GLU A 639 12.17 32.98 -0.84
N LEU A 640 12.13 32.01 -1.75
CA LEU A 640 10.95 31.18 -2.01
C LEU A 640 10.90 29.89 -1.18
N ARG A 641 12.01 29.50 -0.53
CA ARG A 641 12.14 28.26 0.24
C ARG A 641 12.19 28.55 1.74
N HIS A 642 11.42 27.80 2.51
CA HIS A 642 11.55 27.78 3.97
C HIS A 642 12.66 26.77 4.37
N GLY A 643 13.93 27.19 4.29
CA GLY A 643 15.10 26.39 4.71
C GLY A 643 16.28 26.47 3.74
N GLU A 644 17.38 25.78 4.04
CA GLU A 644 18.62 25.80 3.23
C GLU A 644 18.46 25.16 1.84
N LEU A 645 18.97 25.81 0.78
CA LEU A 645 18.92 25.23 -0.56
C LEU A 645 19.71 23.92 -0.63
N PRO A 646 19.23 22.91 -1.37
CA PRO A 646 19.96 21.69 -1.60
C PRO A 646 21.22 21.94 -2.45
N PRO A 647 22.26 21.09 -2.31
CA PRO A 647 23.57 21.30 -2.95
C PRO A 647 23.56 21.09 -4.48
N ASN A 648 22.41 20.78 -5.09
CA ASN A 648 22.32 20.57 -6.54
C ASN A 648 22.80 21.78 -7.36
N LEU A 649 22.65 23.00 -6.84
CA LEU A 649 23.16 24.21 -7.50
C LEU A 649 24.70 24.31 -7.45
N ASP A 650 25.34 23.63 -6.50
CA ASP A 650 26.81 23.57 -6.42
C ASP A 650 27.38 22.79 -7.60
N LEU A 651 26.64 21.83 -8.15
CA LEU A 651 27.01 21.15 -9.40
C LEU A 651 27.05 22.15 -10.57
N VAL A 652 26.09 23.07 -10.64
CA VAL A 652 26.12 24.13 -11.66
C VAL A 652 27.35 25.02 -11.47
N ALA A 653 27.64 25.40 -10.22
CA ALA A 653 28.81 26.22 -9.89
C ALA A 653 30.13 25.51 -10.19
N GLU A 654 30.24 24.21 -9.91
CA GLU A 654 31.40 23.36 -10.21
C GLU A 654 31.60 23.24 -11.73
N TYR A 655 30.54 23.02 -12.50
CA TYR A 655 30.61 23.02 -13.97
C TYR A 655 31.09 24.36 -14.53
N ILE A 656 30.60 25.49 -13.99
CA ILE A 656 31.07 26.83 -14.40
C ILE A 656 32.56 27.03 -14.04
N ARG A 657 32.98 26.60 -12.84
CA ARG A 657 34.39 26.66 -12.42
C ARG A 657 35.30 25.81 -13.31
N ALA A 658 34.79 24.68 -13.82
CA ALA A 658 35.56 23.77 -14.65
C ALA A 658 36.02 24.39 -15.98
N PHE A 659 35.39 25.46 -16.48
CA PHE A 659 35.87 26.19 -17.67
C PHE A 659 37.24 26.85 -17.47
N TYR A 660 37.64 27.07 -16.22
CA TYR A 660 38.90 27.73 -15.85
C TYR A 660 40.01 26.73 -15.50
N LEU A 661 39.75 25.42 -15.59
CA LEU A 661 40.76 24.41 -15.30
C LEU A 661 41.90 24.45 -16.33
N PRO A 662 43.16 24.29 -15.89
CA PRO A 662 44.29 24.01 -16.76
C PRO A 662 44.12 22.71 -17.54
N GLN A 663 44.83 22.59 -18.66
CA GLN A 663 44.75 21.44 -19.56
C GLN A 663 45.06 20.10 -18.85
N GLU A 664 46.01 20.12 -17.92
CA GLU A 664 46.49 18.97 -17.14
C GLU A 664 45.46 18.41 -16.15
N ASP A 665 44.58 19.26 -15.62
CA ASP A 665 43.68 18.90 -14.52
C ASP A 665 42.32 18.38 -15.00
N VAL A 666 41.96 18.63 -16.26
CA VAL A 666 40.62 18.38 -16.80
C VAL A 666 40.24 16.90 -16.76
N LEU A 667 41.17 16.00 -17.05
CA LEU A 667 40.92 14.55 -16.98
C LEU A 667 40.72 14.08 -15.54
N GLY A 668 41.52 14.59 -14.60
CA GLY A 668 41.37 14.28 -13.17
C GLY A 668 40.12 14.91 -12.55
N TRP A 669 39.63 16.02 -13.09
CA TRP A 669 38.33 16.59 -12.74
C TRP A 669 37.20 15.73 -13.28
N ALA A 670 37.21 15.36 -14.57
CA ALA A 670 36.17 14.53 -15.17
C ALA A 670 36.01 13.18 -14.45
N ALA A 671 37.11 12.55 -14.02
CA ALA A 671 37.07 11.31 -13.23
C ALA A 671 36.47 11.48 -11.82
N ARG A 672 36.58 12.68 -11.22
CA ARG A 672 36.01 12.98 -9.89
C ARG A 672 34.54 13.41 -9.94
N HIS A 673 34.02 13.70 -11.14
CA HIS A 673 32.68 14.22 -11.35
C HIS A 673 31.85 13.36 -12.33
N PRO A 674 31.51 12.11 -11.94
CA PRO A 674 30.73 11.20 -12.78
C PRO A 674 29.27 11.65 -13.01
N GLU A 675 28.80 12.66 -12.29
CA GLU A 675 27.47 13.25 -12.44
C GLU A 675 27.26 13.99 -13.77
N TYR A 676 28.35 14.46 -14.42
CA TYR A 676 28.26 15.12 -15.73
C TYR A 676 28.33 14.10 -16.85
N THR A 677 27.50 14.28 -17.87
CA THR A 677 27.52 13.38 -19.02
C THR A 677 28.79 13.58 -19.85
N ILE A 678 29.23 12.53 -20.54
CA ILE A 678 30.35 12.59 -21.51
C ILE A 678 30.16 13.77 -22.48
N THR A 679 28.93 13.97 -22.97
CA THR A 679 28.59 15.09 -23.86
C THR A 679 28.78 16.46 -23.22
N GLN A 680 28.43 16.64 -21.95
CA GLN A 680 28.65 17.87 -21.20
C GLN A 680 30.13 18.13 -20.96
N VAL A 681 30.91 17.10 -20.62
CA VAL A 681 32.36 17.20 -20.41
C VAL A 681 33.08 17.54 -21.72
N VAL A 682 32.71 16.90 -22.84
CA VAL A 682 33.28 17.19 -24.16
C VAL A 682 32.94 18.61 -24.61
N ALA A 683 31.72 19.11 -24.35
CA ALA A 683 31.35 20.49 -24.65
C ALA A 683 32.18 21.50 -23.84
N LEU A 684 32.38 21.23 -22.54
CA LEU A 684 33.23 22.01 -21.66
C LEU A 684 34.67 22.09 -22.21
N ILE A 685 35.28 20.94 -22.53
CA ILE A 685 36.65 20.85 -23.06
C ILE A 685 36.80 21.68 -24.33
N LYS A 686 35.84 21.57 -25.26
CA LYS A 686 35.88 22.31 -26.53
C LYS A 686 35.88 23.82 -26.27
N SER A 687 35.00 24.30 -25.41
CA SER A 687 34.91 25.74 -25.10
C SER A 687 36.07 26.26 -24.26
N ALA A 688 36.57 25.49 -23.28
CA ALA A 688 37.73 25.85 -22.47
C ALA A 688 39.00 25.94 -23.34
N ALA A 689 39.24 24.94 -24.19
CA ALA A 689 40.37 24.89 -25.10
C ALA A 689 40.42 26.08 -26.06
N ASP A 690 39.28 26.47 -26.63
CA ASP A 690 39.19 27.61 -27.54
C ASP A 690 39.53 28.94 -26.83
N SER A 691 39.16 29.07 -25.55
CA SER A 691 39.43 30.29 -24.78
C SER A 691 40.83 30.38 -24.16
N GLN A 692 41.41 29.23 -23.82
CA GLN A 692 42.74 29.13 -23.22
C GLN A 692 43.85 28.86 -24.26
N GLY A 693 43.49 28.73 -25.55
CA GLY A 693 44.45 28.58 -26.65
C GLY A 693 45.14 27.22 -26.71
N TRP A 694 44.47 26.13 -26.28
CA TRP A 694 45.06 24.80 -26.29
C TRP A 694 45.35 24.31 -27.72
N LYS A 695 46.40 23.50 -27.88
CA LYS A 695 46.72 22.91 -29.18
C LYS A 695 45.62 21.93 -29.59
N ARG A 696 45.20 21.99 -30.86
CA ARG A 696 44.14 21.13 -31.42
C ARG A 696 44.41 19.63 -31.22
N LYS A 697 45.68 19.20 -31.34
CA LYS A 697 46.09 17.82 -31.12
C LYS A 697 45.81 17.37 -29.68
N ASP A 698 46.21 18.19 -28.71
CA ASP A 698 46.09 17.85 -27.30
C ASP A 698 44.63 17.88 -26.84
N ARG A 699 43.84 18.85 -27.31
CA ARG A 699 42.38 18.88 -27.11
C ARG A 699 41.69 17.61 -27.61
N ASN A 700 42.00 17.19 -28.82
CA ASN A 700 41.37 16.01 -29.42
C ASN A 700 41.79 14.72 -28.68
N ALA A 701 43.05 14.61 -28.25
CA ALA A 701 43.53 13.48 -27.45
C ALA A 701 42.81 13.37 -26.09
N ILE A 702 42.52 14.50 -25.43
CA ILE A 702 41.74 14.52 -24.19
C ILE A 702 40.30 14.07 -24.44
N ILE A 703 39.66 14.57 -25.51
CA ILE A 703 38.29 14.18 -25.89
C ILE A 703 38.20 12.67 -26.17
N GLU A 704 39.14 12.13 -26.95
CA GLU A 704 39.17 10.69 -27.27
C GLU A 704 39.26 9.83 -26.00
N ARG A 705 40.04 10.25 -24.99
CA ARG A 705 40.13 9.54 -23.71
C ARG A 705 38.84 9.61 -22.89
N VAL A 706 38.15 10.75 -22.90
CA VAL A 706 36.85 10.91 -22.23
C VAL A 706 35.79 10.05 -22.91
N GLU A 707 35.77 10.01 -24.25
CA GLU A 707 34.81 9.19 -25.02
C GLU A 707 35.10 7.69 -24.96
N ALA A 708 36.37 7.29 -24.83
CA ALA A 708 36.78 5.90 -24.66
C ALA A 708 36.37 5.29 -23.31
N GLY A 709 35.90 6.11 -22.36
CA GLY A 709 35.51 5.65 -21.03
C GLY A 709 36.70 5.34 -20.12
N ASP A 710 37.91 5.82 -20.44
CA ASP A 710 39.13 5.64 -19.62
C ASP A 710 39.05 6.32 -18.24
N LEU A 711 37.91 6.91 -17.89
CA LEU A 711 37.65 7.74 -16.71
C LEU A 711 36.38 7.35 -15.94
N ILE A 712 35.62 6.33 -16.38
CA ILE A 712 34.38 5.84 -15.73
C ILE A 712 34.63 4.51 -15.03
#